data_AF-A0A7Y6Z4N6-F1
#
_entry.id   AF-A0A7Y6Z4N6-F1
#
_cell.length_a   1.000
_cell.length_b   1.000
_cell.length_c   1.000
_cell.angle_alpha   90.00
_cell.angle_beta   90.00
_cell.angle_gamma   90.00
#
_symmetry.space_group_name_H-M   'P 1'
#
loop_
_entity.id
_entity.type
_entity.pdbx_description
1 polymer ?
#
loop_
_entity_poly.entity_id
_entity_poly.type
_entity_poly.pdbx_seq_one_letter_code
_entity_poly.pdbx_strand_id
1 'polypeptide(L)'
;MTKNNTLPLNGVRVVDFGQQIAGPAAAMALADFGATVIHIDPPGGPTWKHPANAILNRNKMSLELDLKSDEGRTQALALIEKADIVIENFRPDVMKRLGIDFKALRAVRPELITLSIPGFASNDSLRREWKATEAVVAATCGGFTDMGFNRVLMGLNPSFTPLPLGSSYATALSAASAVLALLEREKTGRGDHIEVPVAAAMMEGLSYNSYVIEGLPERYKTMREHEIAYRKANNIPLDLSYEDLQEFLDPFYRTYECADGRMFYCVCPSHRNHAKRALTVLGIYDELVAEGLPEVADLHLPIDEWDGETSIGVYPLPKKWADIIAVKMKKAFLTKSSDEWGRIFGEVSIPGAPHRTTEEWVRDEHTNAAGLIVEVDTPDYGVMKQPGPIAWLENEADAMLKPRPCRHVCFDVALEELTRVAAGEIVTRPTGDEIQPASGKGWLEGLRVLDLTNVIAGPHSAAFLSRFGAEVVKLDPVTPLYDPLIGTLYTFQSGVNKRSALVNISTAEGREVFDRLVRSVDLVVMNAPQRQIVQLGLDEETLKAINPDLLFCRLDCLGGPRTGPKSEYIGYDDIIQAISGIMIRFGGAETPEEHAHIGTLDVNCGFAAGLATGVALYHKLKTGQSTRARTSLSAVTNLLQLPYAFDYEGRPPFNEPSGRGVLGFNPLAHFYRTGDGWIYLDSNTAEVEKLARVEGLERIGLVEDVGAYLSEQFAKAPAGFWTDKLRAEDIAVAVPESIEHLRQQNSRLSDGTTGIERGSFAFTIFPDHPCGHRVTQIDHYAIRPTEASIRPLKPTERTGHSTREILADAGYGEAEIESMIERGIAGLGWGREYLPS
;
A
#
# COMPACT_ATOMS: atom_id res chain seq x y z
N MET A 1 -7.32 -3.78 39.78
CA MET A 1 -6.87 -2.48 39.24
C MET A 1 -7.54 -2.30 37.89
N THR A 2 -8.42 -1.32 37.76
CA THR A 2 -9.14 -1.01 36.52
C THR A 2 -8.13 -0.59 35.45
N LYS A 3 -7.81 -1.49 34.51
CA LYS A 3 -7.13 -1.12 33.26
C LYS A 3 -8.07 -0.18 32.51
N ASN A 4 -7.88 1.13 32.65
CA ASN A 4 -8.53 2.07 31.72
C ASN A 4 -7.91 1.81 30.36
N ASN A 5 -8.65 1.11 29.50
CA ASN A 5 -8.30 0.79 28.12
C ASN A 5 -8.27 2.09 27.30
N THR A 6 -7.18 2.86 27.43
CA THR A 6 -6.96 4.09 26.69
C THR A 6 -6.25 3.75 25.40
N LEU A 7 -6.81 4.19 24.27
CA LEU A 7 -6.20 4.07 22.95
C LEU A 7 -4.77 4.67 22.94
N PRO A 8 -3.86 4.17 22.10
CA PRO A 8 -2.42 4.39 22.25
C PRO A 8 -1.94 5.83 22.00
N LEU A 9 -2.71 6.64 21.26
CA LEU A 9 -2.44 8.07 21.05
C LEU A 9 -3.30 8.97 21.94
N ASN A 10 -3.96 8.43 22.97
CA ASN A 10 -4.63 9.23 23.98
C ASN A 10 -3.64 10.24 24.60
N GLY A 11 -4.02 11.52 24.60
CA GLY A 11 -3.15 12.62 25.04
C GLY A 11 -2.43 13.36 23.90
N VAL A 12 -2.36 12.79 22.69
CA VAL A 12 -1.80 13.45 21.51
C VAL A 12 -2.84 14.42 20.93
N ARG A 13 -2.40 15.66 20.64
CA ARG A 13 -3.25 16.74 20.12
C ARG A 13 -2.88 17.07 18.69
N VAL A 14 -3.86 17.08 17.78
CA VAL A 14 -3.65 17.32 16.35
C VAL A 14 -4.54 18.46 15.88
N VAL A 15 -3.96 19.37 15.10
CA VAL A 15 -4.72 20.36 14.32
C VAL A 15 -4.57 19.99 12.84
N ASP A 16 -5.70 19.74 12.19
CA ASP A 16 -5.82 19.23 10.82
C ASP A 16 -6.43 20.30 9.91
N PHE A 17 -5.63 20.86 9.01
CA PHE A 17 -6.07 21.75 7.93
C PHE A 17 -6.22 21.00 6.60
N GLY A 18 -6.11 19.67 6.62
CA GLY A 18 -6.21 18.84 5.43
C GLY A 18 -7.54 19.05 4.72
N GLN A 19 -7.55 18.87 3.41
CA GLN A 19 -8.72 18.95 2.55
C GLN A 19 -8.78 17.72 1.64
N GLN A 20 -9.96 17.42 1.08
CA GLN A 20 -10.16 16.23 0.24
C GLN A 20 -9.83 14.93 0.99
N ILE A 21 -8.92 14.07 0.48
CA ILE A 21 -8.71 12.72 0.99
C ILE A 21 -7.45 12.61 1.88
N ALA A 22 -6.25 12.76 1.32
CA ALA A 22 -5.00 12.34 1.97
C ALA A 22 -4.74 12.98 3.35
N GLY A 23 -4.91 14.30 3.47
CA GLY A 23 -4.73 15.03 4.74
C GLY A 23 -5.73 14.59 5.82
N PRO A 24 -7.04 14.71 5.56
CA PRO A 24 -8.07 14.28 6.50
C PRO A 24 -7.99 12.79 6.85
N ALA A 25 -7.60 11.93 5.91
CA ALA A 25 -7.43 10.49 6.14
C ALA A 25 -6.23 10.20 7.06
N ALA A 26 -5.10 10.90 6.93
CA ALA A 26 -3.97 10.77 7.85
C ALA A 26 -4.37 11.19 9.27
N ALA A 27 -5.09 12.31 9.40
CA ALA A 27 -5.64 12.77 10.68
C ALA A 27 -6.68 11.80 11.27
N MET A 28 -7.52 11.19 10.43
CA MET A 28 -8.47 10.13 10.82
C MET A 28 -7.74 8.93 11.40
N ALA A 29 -6.67 8.46 10.76
CA ALA A 29 -5.88 7.33 11.26
C ALA A 29 -5.32 7.61 12.66
N LEU A 30 -4.83 8.84 12.92
CA LEU A 30 -4.38 9.24 14.27
C LEU A 30 -5.55 9.30 15.27
N ALA A 31 -6.72 9.80 14.85
CA ALA A 31 -7.93 9.88 15.68
C ALA A 31 -8.46 8.48 16.04
N ASP A 32 -8.41 7.52 15.11
CA ASP A 32 -8.81 6.12 15.35
C ASP A 32 -7.91 5.44 16.39
N PHE A 33 -6.65 5.89 16.51
CA PHE A 33 -5.74 5.50 17.59
C PHE A 33 -5.88 6.36 18.86
N GLY A 34 -6.86 7.27 18.93
CA GLY A 34 -7.23 8.01 20.13
C GLY A 34 -6.65 9.42 20.27
N ALA A 35 -6.00 9.96 19.24
CA ALA A 35 -5.56 11.35 19.25
C ALA A 35 -6.78 12.31 19.29
N THR A 36 -6.65 13.43 20.00
CA THR A 36 -7.63 14.52 19.95
C THR A 36 -7.36 15.38 18.74
N VAL A 37 -8.26 15.33 17.75
CA VAL A 37 -8.08 16.00 16.46
C VAL A 37 -9.12 17.11 16.29
N ILE A 38 -8.62 18.32 16.02
CA ILE A 38 -9.41 19.48 15.61
C ILE A 38 -9.19 19.71 14.12
N HIS A 39 -10.23 19.48 13.32
CA HIS A 39 -10.26 19.73 11.89
C HIS A 39 -10.75 21.15 11.59
N ILE A 40 -10.08 21.85 10.67
CA ILE A 40 -10.39 23.24 10.33
C ILE A 40 -10.72 23.32 8.85
N ASP A 41 -11.95 23.74 8.56
CA ASP A 41 -12.41 24.05 7.21
C ASP A 41 -12.39 25.56 6.95
N PRO A 42 -12.11 26.00 5.71
CA PRO A 42 -12.33 27.38 5.29
C PRO A 42 -13.83 27.69 5.11
N PRO A 43 -14.34 28.86 5.55
CA PRO A 43 -15.73 29.25 5.36
C PRO A 43 -16.13 29.27 3.89
N GLY A 44 -17.14 28.47 3.54
CA GLY A 44 -17.61 28.31 2.16
C GLY A 44 -16.54 27.81 1.17
N GLY A 45 -15.41 27.29 1.67
CA GLY A 45 -14.31 26.85 0.85
C GLY A 45 -14.51 25.43 0.29
N PRO A 46 -13.49 24.87 -0.38
CA PRO A 46 -13.60 23.64 -1.15
C PRO A 46 -13.63 22.40 -0.25
N THR A 47 -14.76 22.15 0.41
CA THR A 47 -15.03 20.89 1.10
C THR A 47 -15.31 19.77 0.10
N TRP A 48 -14.84 18.55 0.40
CA TRP A 48 -15.21 17.40 -0.42
C TRP A 48 -16.68 17.07 -0.15
N LYS A 49 -17.56 17.51 -1.05
CA LYS A 49 -19.01 17.30 -0.97
C LYS A 49 -19.37 15.86 -1.34
N HIS A 50 -19.00 14.93 -0.48
CA HIS A 50 -19.14 13.50 -0.69
C HIS A 50 -19.45 12.81 0.65
N PRO A 51 -20.36 11.81 0.72
CA PRO A 51 -20.72 11.14 1.97
C PRO A 51 -19.52 10.52 2.71
N ALA A 52 -18.50 10.08 1.97
CA ALA A 52 -17.27 9.57 2.54
C ALA A 52 -16.50 10.59 3.42
N ASN A 53 -16.82 11.89 3.32
CA ASN A 53 -16.26 12.90 4.22
C ASN A 53 -16.67 12.67 5.68
N ALA A 54 -17.80 12.00 5.94
CA ALA A 54 -18.19 11.57 7.28
C ALA A 54 -17.24 10.50 7.86
N ILE A 55 -16.66 9.65 6.99
CA ILE A 55 -15.65 8.66 7.37
C ILE A 55 -14.36 9.40 7.75
N LEU A 56 -13.88 10.28 6.88
CA LEU A 56 -12.62 11.03 7.05
C LEU A 56 -12.59 11.92 8.29
N ASN A 57 -13.76 12.28 8.83
CA ASN A 57 -13.87 13.16 9.99
C ASN A 57 -14.47 12.49 11.24
N ARG A 58 -14.66 11.17 11.22
CA ARG A 58 -14.99 10.44 12.45
C ARG A 58 -13.91 10.64 13.51
N ASN A 59 -14.29 10.57 14.77
CA ASN A 59 -13.44 10.83 15.94
C ASN A 59 -12.87 12.25 16.04
N LYS A 60 -13.21 13.18 15.13
CA LYS A 60 -12.73 14.56 15.15
C LYS A 60 -13.77 15.54 15.70
N MET A 61 -13.29 16.68 16.16
CA MET A 61 -14.09 17.90 16.22
C MET A 61 -13.76 18.76 15.00
N SER A 62 -14.75 19.43 14.42
CA SER A 62 -14.53 20.33 13.27
C SER A 62 -15.08 21.73 13.55
N LEU A 63 -14.41 22.72 12.98
CA LEU A 63 -14.86 24.11 12.97
C LEU A 63 -14.46 24.80 11.66
N GLU A 64 -15.10 25.93 11.38
CA GLU A 64 -14.72 26.79 10.25
C GLU A 64 -13.91 27.98 10.73
N LEU A 65 -12.79 28.28 10.07
CA LEU A 65 -11.96 29.47 10.33
C LEU A 65 -11.52 30.14 9.03
N ASP A 66 -11.80 31.44 8.88
CA ASP A 66 -11.27 32.22 7.75
C ASP A 66 -9.81 32.63 8.03
N LEU A 67 -8.86 31.84 7.53
CA LEU A 67 -7.42 32.13 7.64
C LEU A 67 -6.97 33.38 6.86
N LYS A 68 -7.85 33.99 6.05
CA LYS A 68 -7.55 35.30 5.41
C LYS A 68 -7.83 36.46 6.35
N SER A 69 -8.66 36.28 7.36
CA SER A 69 -8.94 37.27 8.41
C SER A 69 -7.88 37.25 9.52
N ASP A 70 -7.67 38.38 10.19
CA ASP A 70 -6.77 38.44 11.36
C ASP A 70 -7.29 37.60 12.53
N GLU A 71 -8.62 37.57 12.73
CA GLU A 71 -9.28 36.80 13.78
C GLU A 71 -9.08 35.29 13.55
N GLY A 72 -9.41 34.79 12.36
CA GLY A 72 -9.26 33.37 12.03
C GLY A 72 -7.79 32.91 12.08
N ARG A 73 -6.83 33.75 11.67
CA ARG A 73 -5.39 33.47 11.88
C ARG A 73 -5.03 33.39 13.36
N THR A 74 -5.51 34.32 14.17
CA THR A 74 -5.25 34.36 15.62
C THR A 74 -5.82 33.10 16.29
N GLN A 75 -7.04 32.71 15.94
CA GLN A 75 -7.68 31.50 16.43
C GLN A 75 -6.92 30.23 16.01
N ALA A 76 -6.52 30.14 14.74
CA ALA A 76 -5.73 29.00 14.25
C ALA A 76 -4.39 28.88 14.99
N LEU A 77 -3.67 29.99 15.20
CA LEU A 77 -2.41 30.01 15.95
C LEU A 77 -2.62 29.62 17.42
N ALA A 78 -3.73 30.01 18.05
CA ALA A 78 -4.05 29.62 19.42
C ALA A 78 -4.33 28.10 19.55
N LEU A 79 -5.00 27.49 18.55
CA LEU A 79 -5.16 26.03 18.50
C LEU A 79 -3.82 25.33 18.30
N ILE A 80 -3.00 25.82 17.35
CA ILE A 80 -1.66 25.29 17.07
C ILE A 80 -0.77 25.35 18.31
N GLU A 81 -0.84 26.42 19.10
CA GLU A 81 -0.08 26.56 20.36
C GLU A 81 -0.29 25.37 21.30
N LYS A 82 -1.48 24.76 21.30
CA LYS A 82 -1.80 23.59 22.13
C LYS A 82 -1.54 22.25 21.44
N ALA A 83 -1.21 22.25 20.15
CA ALA A 83 -1.05 21.04 19.35
C ALA A 83 0.33 20.39 19.49
N ASP A 84 0.37 19.07 19.32
CA ASP A 84 1.57 18.25 19.13
C ASP A 84 1.93 18.11 17.65
N ILE A 85 0.90 17.94 16.81
CA ILE A 85 1.02 17.76 15.37
C ILE A 85 0.13 18.77 14.65
N VAL A 86 0.65 19.41 13.60
CA VAL A 86 -0.15 20.20 12.65
C VAL A 86 -0.05 19.58 11.26
N ILE A 87 -1.20 19.32 10.62
CA ILE A 87 -1.30 18.65 9.33
C ILE A 87 -1.90 19.60 8.29
N GLU A 88 -1.34 19.60 7.07
CA GLU A 88 -1.92 20.25 5.89
C GLU A 88 -1.56 19.47 4.61
N ASN A 89 -2.33 19.67 3.53
CA ASN A 89 -2.09 19.04 2.23
C ASN A 89 -2.30 20.01 1.05
N PHE A 90 -2.03 21.29 1.28
CA PHE A 90 -2.14 22.33 0.27
C PHE A 90 -0.98 22.27 -0.72
N ARG A 91 -1.07 23.10 -1.76
CA ARG A 91 0.11 23.36 -2.60
C ARG A 91 1.20 24.00 -1.73
N PRO A 92 2.48 23.68 -2.00
CA PRO A 92 3.62 24.31 -1.35
C PRO A 92 3.44 25.84 -1.19
N ASP A 93 3.82 26.33 -0.02
CA ASP A 93 3.73 27.73 0.42
C ASP A 93 2.31 28.32 0.60
N VAL A 94 1.23 27.60 0.31
CA VAL A 94 -0.15 28.10 0.58
C VAL A 94 -0.36 28.38 2.07
N MET A 95 -0.04 27.42 2.94
CA MET A 95 -0.22 27.57 4.39
C MET A 95 0.56 28.76 4.94
N LYS A 96 1.79 28.95 4.43
CA LYS A 96 2.62 30.11 4.73
C LYS A 96 1.98 31.42 4.28
N ARG A 97 1.41 31.49 3.08
CA ARG A 97 0.68 32.67 2.59
C ARG A 97 -0.58 32.97 3.40
N LEU A 98 -1.18 31.96 4.04
CA LEU A 98 -2.27 32.10 4.99
C LEU A 98 -1.80 32.53 6.40
N GLY A 99 -0.51 32.80 6.58
CA GLY A 99 0.06 33.32 7.83
C GLY A 99 0.55 32.24 8.80
N ILE A 100 0.57 30.97 8.40
CA ILE A 100 1.03 29.86 9.24
C ILE A 100 2.29 29.26 8.60
N ASP A 101 3.46 29.73 9.01
CA ASP A 101 4.76 29.25 8.53
C ASP A 101 5.30 28.16 9.46
N PHE A 102 5.23 26.90 9.02
CA PHE A 102 5.72 25.75 9.79
C PHE A 102 7.20 25.85 10.18
N LYS A 103 8.05 26.43 9.32
CA LYS A 103 9.47 26.63 9.64
C LYS A 103 9.63 27.65 10.75
N ALA A 104 8.87 28.75 10.69
CA ALA A 104 8.88 29.77 11.74
C ALA A 104 8.31 29.24 13.07
N LEU A 105 7.22 28.48 13.02
CA LEU A 105 6.63 27.84 14.19
C LEU A 105 7.62 26.90 14.88
N ARG A 106 8.28 26.01 14.12
CA ARG A 106 9.26 25.07 14.68
C ARG A 106 10.55 25.73 15.17
N ALA A 107 10.92 26.89 14.64
CA ALA A 107 12.04 27.66 15.18
C ALA A 107 11.79 28.14 16.63
N VAL A 108 10.53 28.39 16.98
CA VAL A 108 10.11 28.79 18.33
C VAL A 108 9.67 27.60 19.19
N ARG A 109 9.08 26.59 18.54
CA ARG A 109 8.58 25.34 19.16
C ARG A 109 9.24 24.12 18.52
N PRO A 110 10.50 23.83 18.86
CA PRO A 110 11.24 22.70 18.27
C PRO A 110 10.61 21.33 18.58
N GLU A 111 9.73 21.23 19.58
CA GLU A 111 8.95 20.04 19.89
C GLU A 111 7.76 19.80 18.95
N LEU A 112 7.35 20.80 18.17
CA LEU A 112 6.21 20.69 17.27
C LEU A 112 6.54 19.78 16.07
N ILE A 113 5.62 18.87 15.77
CA ILE A 113 5.64 18.07 14.54
C ILE A 113 4.74 18.76 13.51
N THR A 114 5.26 18.98 12.31
CA THR A 114 4.46 19.53 11.21
C THR A 114 4.51 18.60 10.01
N LEU A 115 3.34 18.35 9.41
CA LEU A 115 3.16 17.38 8.34
C LEU A 115 2.49 18.05 7.13
N SER A 116 3.19 18.04 6.01
CA SER A 116 2.72 18.55 4.72
C SER A 116 2.52 17.39 3.74
N ILE A 117 1.36 17.28 3.12
CA ILE A 117 1.02 16.18 2.19
C ILE A 117 0.66 16.77 0.81
N PRO A 118 1.55 17.53 0.15
CA PRO A 118 1.23 18.18 -1.12
C PRO A 118 1.04 17.13 -2.22
N GLY A 119 0.35 17.48 -3.30
CA GLY A 119 0.22 16.54 -4.43
C GLY A 119 1.55 16.23 -5.12
N PHE A 120 2.42 17.23 -5.27
CA PHE A 120 3.79 17.13 -5.78
C PHE A 120 4.78 17.73 -4.76
N ALA A 121 6.02 17.24 -4.76
CA ALA A 121 7.02 17.66 -3.78
C ALA A 121 7.29 19.17 -3.83
N SER A 122 7.58 19.80 -2.69
CA SER A 122 7.85 21.25 -2.65
C SER A 122 9.08 21.68 -3.45
N ASN A 123 10.00 20.76 -3.71
CA ASN A 123 11.18 20.95 -4.55
C ASN A 123 11.00 20.45 -5.99
N ASP A 124 9.79 20.06 -6.41
CA ASP A 124 9.51 19.73 -7.81
C ASP A 124 9.49 21.01 -8.67
N SER A 125 10.47 21.16 -9.58
CA SER A 125 10.63 22.37 -10.38
C SER A 125 9.52 22.59 -11.41
N LEU A 126 8.76 21.54 -11.76
CA LEU A 126 7.76 21.60 -12.81
C LEU A 126 6.33 21.63 -12.25
N ARG A 127 6.07 20.80 -11.24
CA ARG A 127 4.70 20.43 -10.84
C ARG A 127 4.27 20.94 -9.47
N ARG A 128 5.18 21.52 -8.67
CA ARG A 128 4.87 21.96 -7.30
C ARG A 128 3.69 22.93 -7.21
N GLU A 129 3.41 23.71 -8.25
CA GLU A 129 2.29 24.66 -8.26
C GLU A 129 1.02 24.12 -8.93
N TRP A 130 1.03 22.89 -9.45
CA TRP A 130 -0.13 22.32 -10.15
C TRP A 130 -1.28 22.02 -9.19
N LYS A 131 -2.51 22.13 -9.70
CA LYS A 131 -3.70 21.60 -9.03
C LYS A 131 -3.65 20.07 -9.12
N ALA A 132 -3.15 19.44 -8.07
CA ALA A 132 -2.93 18.00 -8.00
C ALA A 132 -4.14 17.29 -7.39
N THR A 133 -5.14 17.01 -8.22
CA THR A 133 -6.21 16.07 -7.86
C THR A 133 -5.69 14.63 -7.93
N GLU A 134 -6.46 13.68 -7.40
CA GLU A 134 -6.10 12.25 -7.45
C GLU A 134 -5.82 11.78 -8.89
N ALA A 135 -6.67 12.17 -9.84
CA ALA A 135 -6.50 11.77 -11.24
C ALA A 135 -5.32 12.48 -11.92
N VAL A 136 -5.02 13.74 -11.57
CA VAL A 136 -3.80 14.42 -12.06
C VAL A 136 -2.55 13.70 -11.55
N VAL A 137 -2.51 13.33 -10.27
CA VAL A 137 -1.40 12.56 -9.70
C VAL A 137 -1.26 11.22 -10.42
N ALA A 138 -2.35 10.46 -10.54
CA ALA A 138 -2.35 9.15 -11.20
C ALA A 138 -1.90 9.21 -12.67
N ALA A 139 -2.36 10.22 -13.42
CA ALA A 139 -1.92 10.45 -14.80
C ALA A 139 -0.41 10.72 -14.89
N THR A 140 0.15 11.46 -13.94
CA THR A 140 1.60 11.76 -13.95
C THR A 140 2.49 10.64 -13.41
N CYS A 141 1.93 9.61 -12.78
CA CYS A 141 2.67 8.53 -12.11
C CYS A 141 2.58 7.17 -12.80
N GLY A 142 2.03 7.10 -14.02
CA GLY A 142 1.82 5.82 -14.72
C GLY A 142 0.64 4.99 -14.23
N GLY A 143 -0.17 5.53 -13.32
CA GLY A 143 -1.32 4.84 -12.72
C GLY A 143 -2.46 4.52 -13.69
N PHE A 144 -2.45 5.10 -14.89
CA PHE A 144 -3.43 4.82 -15.94
C PHE A 144 -2.83 4.10 -17.15
N THR A 145 -1.52 3.88 -17.19
CA THR A 145 -0.80 3.41 -18.38
C THR A 145 -0.07 2.09 -18.14
N ASP A 146 0.37 1.81 -16.90
CA ASP A 146 1.28 0.70 -16.57
C ASP A 146 0.75 -0.26 -15.49
N MET A 147 -0.51 -0.13 -15.06
CA MET A 147 -1.07 -0.92 -13.94
C MET A 147 -1.20 -2.43 -14.21
N GLY A 148 -1.42 -2.85 -15.45
CA GLY A 148 -1.55 -4.28 -15.76
C GLY A 148 -1.48 -4.62 -17.24
N PHE A 149 -0.84 -5.76 -17.54
CA PHE A 149 -0.61 -6.23 -18.91
C PHE A 149 -1.90 -6.55 -19.67
N ASN A 150 -2.96 -6.97 -18.97
CA ASN A 150 -4.25 -7.30 -19.56
C ASN A 150 -4.80 -6.13 -20.39
N ARG A 151 -4.84 -4.94 -19.79
CA ARG A 151 -5.36 -3.74 -20.44
C ARG A 151 -4.47 -3.23 -21.56
N VAL A 152 -3.16 -3.35 -21.40
CA VAL A 152 -2.21 -3.04 -22.46
C VAL A 152 -2.50 -3.90 -23.69
N LEU A 153 -2.65 -5.22 -23.52
CA LEU A 153 -2.95 -6.16 -24.61
C LEU A 153 -4.32 -5.93 -25.27
N MET A 154 -5.29 -5.42 -24.52
CA MET A 154 -6.63 -5.08 -25.03
C MET A 154 -6.72 -3.66 -25.62
N GLY A 155 -5.61 -2.90 -25.65
CA GLY A 155 -5.57 -1.57 -26.25
C GLY A 155 -6.17 -0.46 -25.40
N LEU A 156 -6.34 -0.71 -24.11
CA LEU A 156 -6.93 0.22 -23.15
C LEU A 156 -5.83 1.05 -22.50
N ASN A 157 -5.32 2.03 -23.25
CA ASN A 157 -4.28 2.93 -22.77
C ASN A 157 -4.58 4.37 -23.24
N PRO A 158 -4.96 5.29 -22.34
CA PRO A 158 -5.01 5.14 -20.88
C PRO A 158 -6.22 4.33 -20.38
N SER A 159 -6.05 3.66 -19.23
CA SER A 159 -7.09 2.97 -18.46
C SER A 159 -7.41 3.77 -17.21
N PHE A 160 -8.62 4.32 -17.14
CA PHE A 160 -9.05 5.09 -15.99
C PHE A 160 -9.34 4.19 -14.78
N THR A 161 -8.86 4.60 -13.60
CA THR A 161 -9.24 4.06 -12.29
C THR A 161 -9.88 5.15 -11.44
N PRO A 162 -11.06 4.91 -10.85
CA PRO A 162 -11.69 5.84 -9.93
C PRO A 162 -11.23 5.62 -8.47
N LEU A 163 -10.25 4.74 -8.23
CA LEU A 163 -9.74 4.41 -6.90
C LEU A 163 -8.60 5.36 -6.50
N PRO A 164 -8.66 6.01 -5.33
CA PRO A 164 -7.65 6.97 -4.88
C PRO A 164 -6.37 6.31 -4.33
N LEU A 165 -5.61 5.67 -5.21
CA LEU A 165 -4.35 4.99 -4.88
C LEU A 165 -3.34 5.93 -4.21
N GLY A 166 -3.06 7.09 -4.81
CA GLY A 166 -2.07 8.04 -4.32
C GLY A 166 -2.41 8.51 -2.92
N SER A 167 -3.67 8.93 -2.70
CA SER A 167 -4.14 9.34 -1.37
C SER A 167 -4.10 8.20 -0.35
N SER A 168 -4.40 6.96 -0.76
CA SER A 168 -4.37 5.79 0.13
C SER A 168 -2.95 5.48 0.62
N TYR A 169 -1.96 5.45 -0.28
CA TYR A 169 -0.55 5.27 0.10
C TYR A 169 -0.04 6.44 0.95
N ALA A 170 -0.34 7.67 0.55
CA ALA A 170 0.07 8.88 1.28
C ALA A 170 -0.48 8.88 2.70
N THR A 171 -1.71 8.41 2.91
CA THR A 171 -2.34 8.29 4.24
C THR A 171 -1.52 7.41 5.18
N ALA A 172 -1.17 6.18 4.75
CA ALA A 172 -0.43 5.24 5.57
C ALA A 172 0.98 5.75 5.90
N LEU A 173 1.69 6.26 4.90
CA LEU A 173 3.04 6.84 5.05
C LEU A 173 3.05 8.07 5.98
N SER A 174 2.07 8.96 5.80
CA SER A 174 1.90 10.19 6.58
C SER A 174 1.65 9.88 8.05
N ALA A 175 0.66 9.02 8.34
CA ALA A 175 0.35 8.63 9.71
C ALA A 175 1.52 7.90 10.37
N ALA A 176 2.19 6.99 9.65
CA ALA A 176 3.36 6.27 10.17
C ALA A 176 4.50 7.25 10.52
N SER A 177 4.83 8.17 9.62
CA SER A 177 5.90 9.16 9.84
C SER A 177 5.61 10.10 11.01
N ALA A 178 4.36 10.55 11.19
CA ALA A 178 3.96 11.38 12.32
C ALA A 178 4.14 10.64 13.66
N VAL A 179 3.76 9.35 13.72
CA VAL A 179 3.93 8.53 14.93
C VAL A 179 5.41 8.22 15.21
N LEU A 180 6.23 7.99 14.18
CA LEU A 180 7.67 7.80 14.35
C LEU A 180 8.37 9.07 14.84
N ALA A 181 7.96 10.25 14.35
CA ALA A 181 8.45 11.52 14.87
C ALA A 181 7.97 11.77 16.32
N LEU A 182 6.73 11.37 16.67
CA LEU A 182 6.26 11.40 18.07
C LEU A 182 7.12 10.50 18.97
N LEU A 183 7.43 9.29 18.52
CA LEU A 183 8.29 8.35 19.24
C LEU A 183 9.67 8.97 19.51
N GLU A 184 10.28 9.62 18.51
CA GLU A 184 11.59 10.25 18.68
C GLU A 184 11.52 11.49 19.58
N ARG A 185 10.44 12.28 19.47
CA ARG A 185 10.18 13.44 20.33
C ARG A 185 10.09 13.05 21.80
N GLU A 186 9.52 11.89 22.13
CA GLU A 186 9.47 11.43 23.52
C GLU A 186 10.86 11.14 24.11
N LYS A 187 11.86 10.85 23.26
CA LYS A 187 13.25 10.61 23.70
C LYS A 187 14.07 11.90 23.77
N THR A 188 13.87 12.79 22.79
CA THR A 188 14.75 13.95 22.55
C THR A 188 14.15 15.29 22.96
N GLY A 189 12.82 15.35 23.13
CA GLY A 189 12.06 16.59 23.25
C GLY A 189 11.78 17.28 21.92
N ARG A 190 12.27 16.74 20.79
CA ARG A 190 12.29 17.41 19.49
C ARG A 190 11.35 16.75 18.47
N GLY A 191 10.50 17.56 17.85
CA GLY A 191 9.64 17.13 16.73
C GLY A 191 10.35 17.30 15.38
N ASP A 192 9.67 17.01 14.27
CA ASP A 192 10.22 17.16 12.91
C ASP A 192 9.22 17.87 11.98
N HIS A 193 9.71 18.43 10.89
CA HIS A 193 8.88 18.76 9.75
C HIS A 193 8.98 17.62 8.74
N ILE A 194 7.85 17.13 8.29
CA ILE A 194 7.75 15.98 7.39
C ILE A 194 6.92 16.41 6.18
N GLU A 195 7.44 16.15 4.99
CA GLU A 195 6.66 16.22 3.75
C GLU A 195 6.42 14.80 3.21
N VAL A 196 5.18 14.51 2.78
CA VAL A 196 4.79 13.26 2.10
C VAL A 196 4.03 13.57 0.82
N PRO A 197 4.73 13.77 -0.32
CA PRO A 197 4.06 14.09 -1.58
C PRO A 197 3.21 12.93 -2.10
N VAL A 198 1.97 13.20 -2.50
CA VAL A 198 1.04 12.15 -2.98
C VAL A 198 1.60 11.42 -4.21
N ALA A 199 2.23 12.14 -5.15
CA ALA A 199 2.90 11.54 -6.30
C ALA A 199 4.06 10.59 -5.90
N ALA A 200 4.88 10.98 -4.92
CA ALA A 200 5.98 10.14 -4.45
C ALA A 200 5.45 8.88 -3.73
N ALA A 201 4.40 9.04 -2.91
CA ALA A 201 3.72 7.91 -2.26
C ALA A 201 3.13 6.93 -3.28
N MET A 202 2.54 7.44 -4.37
CA MET A 202 2.04 6.61 -5.46
C MET A 202 3.16 5.84 -6.16
N MET A 203 4.28 6.47 -6.46
CA MET A 203 5.43 5.80 -7.09
C MET A 203 6.03 4.70 -6.23
N GLU A 204 6.16 4.91 -4.91
CA GLU A 204 6.58 3.83 -4.00
C GLU A 204 5.53 2.70 -3.95
N GLY A 205 4.24 3.06 -3.95
CA GLY A 205 3.12 2.13 -4.07
C GLY A 205 3.19 1.24 -5.33
N LEU A 206 3.66 1.80 -6.44
CA LEU A 206 3.84 1.12 -7.73
C LEU A 206 5.27 0.58 -7.93
N SER A 207 6.01 0.33 -6.85
CA SER A 207 7.43 -0.09 -6.91
C SER A 207 7.67 -1.34 -7.77
N TYR A 208 6.75 -2.31 -7.77
CA TYR A 208 6.85 -3.53 -8.58
C TYR A 208 6.63 -3.29 -10.08
N ASN A 209 5.80 -2.32 -10.46
CA ASN A 209 5.66 -1.85 -11.85
C ASN A 209 6.86 -0.97 -12.28
N SER A 210 7.65 -0.51 -11.31
CA SER A 210 8.63 0.57 -11.47
C SER A 210 10.09 0.13 -11.55
N TYR A 211 10.40 -1.15 -11.45
CA TYR A 211 11.77 -1.62 -11.56
C TYR A 211 12.06 -2.40 -12.83
N VAL A 212 13.32 -2.37 -13.23
CA VAL A 212 13.81 -3.05 -14.44
C VAL A 212 15.12 -3.73 -14.11
N ILE A 213 15.24 -4.99 -14.53
CA ILE A 213 16.48 -5.75 -14.53
C ILE A 213 16.91 -5.93 -15.99
N GLU A 214 18.04 -5.35 -16.37
CA GLU A 214 18.55 -5.49 -17.74
C GLU A 214 18.98 -6.94 -17.99
N GLY A 215 18.47 -7.52 -19.08
CA GLY A 215 18.73 -8.93 -19.41
C GLY A 215 18.04 -9.91 -18.46
N LEU A 216 16.87 -9.56 -17.90
CA LEU A 216 16.05 -10.46 -17.08
C LEU A 216 15.90 -11.84 -17.76
N PRO A 217 16.24 -12.96 -17.08
CA PRO A 217 16.12 -14.30 -17.65
C PRO A 217 14.70 -14.61 -18.15
N GLU A 218 14.61 -15.38 -19.23
CA GLU A 218 13.34 -15.61 -19.94
C GLU A 218 12.27 -16.27 -19.06
N ARG A 219 12.70 -17.10 -18.11
CA ARG A 219 11.82 -17.79 -17.15
C ARG A 219 10.92 -16.87 -16.32
N TYR A 220 11.28 -15.60 -16.16
CA TYR A 220 10.53 -14.65 -15.33
C TYR A 220 9.49 -13.87 -16.13
N LYS A 221 9.50 -13.97 -17.46
CA LYS A 221 8.58 -13.24 -18.34
C LYS A 221 7.33 -14.04 -18.54
N THR A 222 6.19 -13.39 -18.38
CA THR A 222 4.88 -14.00 -18.58
C THR A 222 4.54 -14.15 -20.06
N MET A 223 3.61 -15.06 -20.38
CA MET A 223 3.05 -15.19 -21.73
C MET A 223 2.47 -13.86 -22.27
N ARG A 224 1.90 -13.04 -21.38
CA ARG A 224 1.40 -11.70 -21.71
C ARG A 224 2.51 -10.75 -22.14
N GLU A 225 3.64 -10.76 -21.44
CA GLU A 225 4.80 -9.94 -21.81
C GLU A 225 5.40 -10.36 -23.14
N HIS A 226 5.51 -11.67 -23.39
CA HIS A 226 5.93 -12.17 -24.71
C HIS A 226 4.98 -11.71 -25.81
N GLU A 227 3.67 -11.78 -25.60
CA GLU A 227 2.68 -11.33 -26.57
C GLU A 227 2.75 -9.81 -26.82
N ILE A 228 2.92 -9.00 -25.77
CA ILE A 228 3.13 -7.56 -25.91
C ILE A 228 4.38 -7.28 -26.75
N ALA A 229 5.50 -7.95 -26.44
CA ALA A 229 6.76 -7.78 -27.17
C ALA A 229 6.63 -8.23 -28.63
N TYR A 230 6.02 -9.38 -28.88
CA TYR A 230 5.77 -9.92 -30.21
C TYR A 230 4.91 -8.98 -31.06
N ARG A 231 3.77 -8.52 -30.51
CA ARG A 231 2.88 -7.58 -31.22
C ARG A 231 3.57 -6.28 -31.57
N LYS A 232 4.29 -5.67 -30.61
CA LYS A 232 5.08 -4.45 -30.83
C LYS A 232 6.15 -4.65 -31.92
N ALA A 233 6.93 -5.73 -31.84
CA ALA A 233 7.99 -6.00 -32.81
C ALA A 233 7.48 -6.23 -34.24
N ASN A 234 6.24 -6.72 -34.37
CA ASN A 234 5.61 -7.05 -35.66
C ASN A 234 4.56 -6.02 -36.11
N ASN A 235 4.42 -4.88 -35.41
CA ASN A 235 3.40 -3.86 -35.67
C ASN A 235 1.95 -4.41 -35.69
N ILE A 236 1.68 -5.40 -34.85
CA ILE A 236 0.33 -5.93 -34.65
C ILE A 236 -0.35 -5.06 -33.58
N PRO A 237 -1.60 -4.61 -33.79
CA PRO A 237 -2.33 -3.84 -32.78
C PRO A 237 -2.44 -4.59 -31.45
N LEU A 238 -2.43 -3.86 -30.34
CA LEU A 238 -2.77 -4.41 -29.03
C LEU A 238 -4.29 -4.29 -28.86
N ASP A 239 -5.05 -5.25 -29.37
CA ASP A 239 -6.52 -5.18 -29.50
C ASP A 239 -7.20 -6.50 -29.13
N LEU A 240 -6.60 -7.28 -28.22
CA LEU A 240 -7.19 -8.54 -27.78
C LEU A 240 -8.58 -8.35 -27.18
N SER A 241 -9.49 -9.26 -27.52
CA SER A 241 -10.76 -9.40 -26.79
C SER A 241 -10.52 -9.95 -25.39
N TYR A 242 -11.51 -9.81 -24.49
CA TYR A 242 -11.43 -10.42 -23.16
C TYR A 242 -11.28 -11.94 -23.27
N GLU A 243 -11.99 -12.57 -24.21
CA GLU A 243 -11.99 -14.00 -24.47
C GLU A 243 -10.63 -14.47 -24.99
N ASP A 244 -10.03 -13.76 -25.95
CA ASP A 244 -8.71 -14.12 -26.49
C ASP A 244 -7.59 -13.93 -25.46
N LEU A 245 -7.68 -12.88 -24.63
CA LEU A 245 -6.72 -12.62 -23.55
C LEU A 245 -6.63 -13.81 -22.57
N GLN A 246 -7.73 -14.52 -22.34
CA GLN A 246 -7.79 -15.66 -21.42
C GLN A 246 -6.81 -16.79 -21.78
N GLU A 247 -6.36 -16.88 -23.04
CA GLU A 247 -5.45 -17.92 -23.52
C GLU A 247 -3.97 -17.60 -23.23
N PHE A 248 -3.69 -16.41 -22.67
CA PHE A 248 -2.36 -15.97 -22.20
C PHE A 248 -2.25 -15.95 -20.67
N LEU A 249 -3.31 -16.29 -19.95
CA LEU A 249 -3.33 -16.34 -18.49
C LEU A 249 -2.99 -17.73 -17.97
N ASP A 250 -2.22 -17.77 -16.89
CA ASP A 250 -1.89 -19.00 -16.18
C ASP A 250 -3.17 -19.61 -15.56
N PRO A 251 -3.38 -20.94 -15.62
CA PRO A 251 -4.56 -21.59 -15.04
C PRO A 251 -4.70 -21.36 -13.53
N PHE A 252 -3.61 -21.15 -12.82
CA PHE A 252 -3.64 -20.89 -11.39
C PHE A 252 -3.75 -19.40 -11.07
N TYR A 253 -3.81 -18.50 -12.05
CA TYR A 253 -3.84 -17.06 -11.86
C TYR A 253 -4.83 -16.40 -12.83
N ARG A 254 -6.13 -16.69 -12.64
CA ARG A 254 -7.21 -16.24 -13.53
C ARG A 254 -8.63 -16.45 -12.96
N THR A 255 -9.60 -15.90 -13.69
CA THR A 255 -11.04 -16.06 -13.47
C THR A 255 -11.61 -17.31 -14.16
N TYR A 256 -12.58 -17.96 -13.51
CA TYR A 256 -13.38 -19.08 -13.99
C TYR A 256 -14.88 -18.87 -13.75
N GLU A 257 -15.71 -19.28 -14.70
CA GLU A 257 -17.17 -19.33 -14.55
C GLU A 257 -17.59 -20.55 -13.70
N CYS A 258 -18.54 -20.35 -12.80
CA CYS A 258 -19.10 -21.38 -11.92
C CYS A 258 -20.53 -21.79 -12.33
N ALA A 259 -21.09 -22.82 -11.68
CA ALA A 259 -22.41 -23.38 -12.02
C ALA A 259 -23.57 -22.38 -11.89
N ASP A 260 -23.40 -21.33 -11.10
CA ASP A 260 -24.36 -20.25 -10.86
C ASP A 260 -24.20 -19.08 -11.85
N GLY A 261 -23.33 -19.20 -12.86
CA GLY A 261 -22.99 -18.14 -13.80
C GLY A 261 -22.15 -17.01 -13.19
N ARG A 262 -21.71 -17.17 -11.92
CA ARG A 262 -20.83 -16.20 -11.26
C ARG A 262 -19.37 -16.59 -11.47
N MET A 263 -18.53 -15.58 -11.38
CA MET A 263 -17.09 -15.72 -11.58
C MET A 263 -16.36 -16.05 -10.27
N PHE A 264 -15.28 -16.82 -10.39
CA PHE A 264 -14.38 -17.21 -9.30
C PHE A 264 -12.93 -16.97 -9.69
N TYR A 265 -12.15 -16.33 -8.83
CA TYR A 265 -10.74 -16.05 -9.05
C TYR A 265 -9.85 -17.08 -8.33
N CYS A 266 -8.93 -17.71 -9.04
CA CYS A 266 -7.98 -18.68 -8.51
C CYS A 266 -6.57 -18.08 -8.50
N VAL A 267 -5.85 -18.19 -7.37
CA VAL A 267 -4.47 -17.71 -7.17
C VAL A 267 -3.65 -18.79 -6.50
N CYS A 268 -3.18 -19.77 -7.27
CA CYS A 268 -2.41 -20.89 -6.77
C CYS A 268 -0.97 -21.07 -7.34
N PRO A 269 -0.39 -20.15 -8.14
CA PRO A 269 0.92 -20.39 -8.71
C PRO A 269 2.02 -20.14 -7.66
N SER A 270 3.27 -20.41 -8.05
CA SER A 270 4.52 -20.10 -7.33
C SER A 270 4.74 -20.79 -5.98
N HIS A 271 3.70 -21.15 -5.22
CA HIS A 271 3.85 -21.87 -3.95
C HIS A 271 3.82 -23.38 -4.16
N ARG A 272 4.77 -24.09 -3.56
CA ARG A 272 5.01 -25.55 -3.73
C ARG A 272 3.77 -26.44 -3.62
N ASN A 273 2.78 -26.03 -2.82
CA ASN A 273 1.63 -26.85 -2.48
C ASN A 273 0.26 -26.31 -2.94
N HIS A 274 0.15 -25.06 -3.40
CA HIS A 274 -1.19 -24.47 -3.66
C HIS A 274 -1.84 -25.10 -4.89
N ALA A 275 -1.16 -25.11 -6.03
CA ALA A 275 -1.64 -25.73 -7.27
C ALA A 275 -2.06 -27.19 -7.07
N LYS A 276 -1.23 -27.99 -6.39
CA LYS A 276 -1.56 -29.40 -6.08
C LYS A 276 -2.85 -29.54 -5.27
N ARG A 277 -3.03 -28.75 -4.21
CA ARG A 277 -4.26 -28.77 -3.40
C ARG A 277 -5.48 -28.36 -4.24
N ALA A 278 -5.35 -27.32 -5.07
CA ALA A 278 -6.41 -26.89 -5.98
C ALA A 278 -6.83 -28.00 -6.94
N LEU A 279 -5.89 -28.62 -7.66
CA LEU A 279 -6.20 -29.72 -8.58
C LEU A 279 -6.83 -30.92 -7.88
N THR A 280 -6.40 -31.22 -6.64
CA THR A 280 -6.96 -32.33 -5.84
C THR A 280 -8.41 -32.05 -5.47
N VAL A 281 -8.70 -30.84 -4.98
CA VAL A 281 -10.04 -30.39 -4.61
C VAL A 281 -10.99 -30.31 -5.81
N LEU A 282 -10.45 -29.92 -6.97
CA LEU A 282 -11.18 -29.91 -8.24
C LEU A 282 -11.40 -31.32 -8.82
N GLY A 283 -10.79 -32.35 -8.23
CA GLY A 283 -10.96 -33.74 -8.64
C GLY A 283 -10.23 -34.12 -9.94
N ILE A 284 -9.21 -33.35 -10.33
CA ILE A 284 -8.51 -33.51 -11.62
C ILE A 284 -7.02 -33.85 -11.48
N TYR A 285 -6.48 -33.91 -10.25
CA TYR A 285 -5.06 -34.18 -10.01
C TYR A 285 -4.62 -35.57 -10.48
N ASP A 286 -5.34 -36.64 -10.10
CA ASP A 286 -4.96 -38.01 -10.44
C ASP A 286 -5.00 -38.27 -11.96
N GLU A 287 -5.98 -37.67 -12.64
CA GLU A 287 -6.09 -37.68 -14.11
C GLU A 287 -4.87 -37.02 -14.75
N LEU A 288 -4.47 -35.84 -14.27
CA LEU A 288 -3.30 -35.13 -14.78
C LEU A 288 -2.01 -35.91 -14.52
N VAL A 289 -1.85 -36.54 -13.36
CA VAL A 289 -0.71 -37.41 -13.06
C VAL A 289 -0.66 -38.60 -14.03
N ALA A 290 -1.80 -39.22 -14.33
CA ALA A 290 -1.88 -40.29 -15.33
C ALA A 290 -1.54 -39.81 -16.76
N GLU A 291 -1.80 -38.53 -17.06
CA GLU A 291 -1.40 -37.85 -18.31
C GLU A 291 0.06 -37.39 -18.33
N GLY A 292 0.83 -37.66 -17.26
CA GLY A 292 2.25 -37.36 -17.17
C GLY A 292 2.58 -35.96 -16.66
N LEU A 293 1.77 -35.44 -15.73
CA LEU A 293 2.02 -34.16 -15.06
C LEU A 293 3.49 -34.06 -14.59
N PRO A 294 4.23 -33.02 -15.00
CA PRO A 294 5.66 -32.95 -14.76
C PRO A 294 5.92 -32.46 -13.34
N GLU A 295 7.07 -32.86 -12.80
CA GLU A 295 7.54 -32.43 -11.49
C GLU A 295 9.05 -32.18 -11.59
N VAL A 296 9.50 -31.07 -11.02
CA VAL A 296 10.92 -30.70 -10.88
C VAL A 296 11.21 -30.61 -9.39
N ALA A 297 12.29 -31.26 -8.96
CA ALA A 297 12.62 -31.35 -7.53
C ALA A 297 13.11 -30.01 -6.96
N ASP A 298 13.94 -29.29 -7.70
CA ASP A 298 14.54 -28.01 -7.29
C ASP A 298 14.34 -26.92 -8.34
N LEU A 299 13.40 -26.01 -8.06
CA LEU A 299 13.05 -24.90 -8.93
C LEU A 299 14.12 -23.78 -8.95
N HIS A 300 15.08 -23.78 -8.02
CA HIS A 300 16.13 -22.75 -7.92
C HIS A 300 17.41 -23.12 -8.67
N LEU A 301 17.42 -24.28 -9.32
CA LEU A 301 18.39 -24.59 -10.37
C LEU A 301 18.07 -23.80 -11.66
N PRO A 302 19.09 -23.53 -12.48
CA PRO A 302 18.90 -23.13 -13.87
C PRO A 302 17.99 -24.11 -14.62
N ILE A 303 17.15 -23.61 -15.53
CA ILE A 303 16.17 -24.45 -16.23
C ILE A 303 16.82 -25.59 -17.02
N ASP A 304 18.01 -25.39 -17.56
CA ASP A 304 18.75 -26.42 -18.34
C ASP A 304 19.27 -27.58 -17.47
N GLU A 305 19.22 -27.44 -16.14
CA GLU A 305 19.60 -28.47 -15.17
C GLU A 305 18.40 -29.14 -14.48
N TRP A 306 17.17 -28.78 -14.86
CA TRP A 306 15.99 -29.41 -14.30
C TRP A 306 15.91 -30.89 -14.67
N ASP A 307 15.46 -31.71 -13.73
CA ASP A 307 15.24 -33.15 -13.89
C ASP A 307 13.90 -33.48 -14.60
N GLY A 308 13.15 -32.46 -14.98
CA GLY A 308 11.86 -32.56 -15.66
C GLY A 308 11.54 -31.31 -16.50
N GLU A 309 10.45 -31.37 -17.26
CA GLU A 309 10.02 -30.27 -18.16
C GLU A 309 9.64 -29.00 -17.37
N THR A 310 8.94 -29.16 -16.24
CA THR A 310 8.45 -28.07 -15.38
C THR A 310 7.81 -28.66 -14.11
N SER A 311 7.21 -27.83 -13.26
CA SER A 311 6.39 -28.23 -12.13
C SER A 311 5.14 -27.35 -12.05
N ILE A 312 4.01 -27.90 -11.61
CA ILE A 312 2.74 -27.17 -11.48
C ILE A 312 2.78 -25.97 -10.52
N GLY A 313 3.81 -25.90 -9.67
CA GLY A 313 4.04 -24.78 -8.77
C GLY A 313 4.86 -23.64 -9.37
N VAL A 314 5.33 -23.74 -10.62
CA VAL A 314 6.12 -22.68 -11.29
C VAL A 314 5.21 -21.65 -11.92
N TYR A 315 5.58 -20.38 -11.83
CA TYR A 315 5.02 -19.32 -12.66
C TYR A 315 6.08 -18.64 -13.52
N PRO A 316 5.76 -18.35 -14.80
CA PRO A 316 4.58 -18.83 -15.51
C PRO A 316 4.70 -20.33 -15.84
N LEU A 317 3.56 -21.02 -15.86
CA LEU A 317 3.54 -22.40 -16.32
C LEU A 317 3.77 -22.46 -17.85
N PRO A 318 4.55 -23.43 -18.38
CA PRO A 318 4.70 -23.60 -19.83
C PRO A 318 3.36 -23.80 -20.53
N LYS A 319 3.21 -23.16 -21.71
CA LYS A 319 1.94 -23.08 -22.45
C LYS A 319 1.23 -24.42 -22.61
N LYS A 320 1.95 -25.49 -22.99
CA LYS A 320 1.38 -26.83 -23.16
C LYS A 320 0.60 -27.29 -21.91
N TRP A 321 1.19 -27.15 -20.73
CA TRP A 321 0.58 -27.58 -19.48
C TRP A 321 -0.48 -26.58 -19.00
N ALA A 322 -0.28 -25.29 -19.23
CA ALA A 322 -1.28 -24.26 -18.97
C ALA A 322 -2.59 -24.56 -19.72
N ASP A 323 -2.52 -24.88 -21.02
CA ASP A 323 -3.68 -25.19 -21.86
C ASP A 323 -4.43 -26.45 -21.38
N ILE A 324 -3.69 -27.54 -21.09
CA ILE A 324 -4.27 -28.81 -20.60
C ILE A 324 -5.01 -28.60 -19.28
N ILE A 325 -4.37 -27.94 -18.32
CA ILE A 325 -4.93 -27.71 -16.99
C ILE A 325 -6.12 -26.75 -17.06
N ALA A 326 -6.00 -25.65 -17.82
CA ALA A 326 -7.06 -24.66 -17.95
C ALA A 326 -8.37 -25.28 -18.46
N VAL A 327 -8.30 -26.17 -19.46
CA VAL A 327 -9.48 -26.87 -20.00
C VAL A 327 -10.18 -27.71 -18.93
N LYS A 328 -9.42 -28.45 -18.11
CA LYS A 328 -9.98 -29.28 -17.04
C LYS A 328 -10.54 -28.43 -15.90
N MET A 329 -9.83 -27.37 -15.49
CA MET A 329 -10.30 -26.43 -14.46
C MET A 329 -11.60 -25.73 -14.89
N LYS A 330 -11.71 -25.26 -16.15
CA LYS A 330 -12.95 -24.68 -16.70
C LYS A 330 -14.15 -25.61 -16.48
N LYS A 331 -14.00 -26.92 -16.74
CA LYS A 331 -15.06 -27.92 -16.50
C LYS A 331 -15.35 -28.14 -15.02
N ALA A 332 -14.32 -28.19 -14.18
CA ALA A 332 -14.47 -28.45 -12.76
C ALA A 332 -15.22 -27.32 -12.05
N PHE A 333 -14.90 -26.05 -12.35
CA PHE A 333 -15.56 -24.90 -11.72
C PHE A 333 -17.06 -24.84 -12.01
N LEU A 334 -17.51 -25.30 -13.18
CA LEU A 334 -18.94 -25.40 -13.55
C LEU A 334 -19.75 -26.44 -12.73
N THR A 335 -19.12 -27.18 -11.81
CA THR A 335 -19.82 -28.22 -11.02
C THR A 335 -20.42 -27.71 -9.72
N LYS A 336 -20.07 -26.50 -9.26
CA LYS A 336 -20.59 -25.87 -8.02
C LYS A 336 -20.76 -24.37 -8.20
N SER A 337 -21.56 -23.76 -7.34
CA SER A 337 -21.66 -22.30 -7.28
C SER A 337 -20.35 -21.64 -6.84
N SER A 338 -20.20 -20.36 -7.15
CA SER A 338 -19.04 -19.56 -6.75
C SER A 338 -18.87 -19.52 -5.21
N ASP A 339 -19.96 -19.45 -4.45
CA ASP A 339 -19.95 -19.48 -2.98
C ASP A 339 -19.50 -20.82 -2.40
N GLU A 340 -20.00 -21.93 -2.96
CA GLU A 340 -19.58 -23.26 -2.54
C GLU A 340 -18.09 -23.46 -2.75
N TRP A 341 -17.55 -23.04 -3.91
CA TRP A 341 -16.11 -23.06 -4.15
C TRP A 341 -15.35 -22.16 -3.18
N GLY A 342 -15.86 -20.97 -2.88
CA GLY A 342 -15.23 -20.05 -1.93
C GLY A 342 -15.07 -20.66 -0.54
N ARG A 343 -16.10 -21.37 -0.07
CA ARG A 343 -16.04 -22.10 1.20
C ARG A 343 -15.04 -23.26 1.14
N ILE A 344 -15.11 -24.10 0.10
CA ILE A 344 -14.22 -25.26 -0.05
C ILE A 344 -12.75 -24.83 -0.11
N PHE A 345 -12.43 -23.83 -0.93
CA PHE A 345 -11.06 -23.32 -1.09
C PHE A 345 -10.55 -22.73 0.23
N GLY A 346 -11.37 -21.93 0.91
CA GLY A 346 -11.03 -21.34 2.20
C GLY A 346 -10.73 -22.38 3.28
N GLU A 347 -11.63 -23.36 3.46
CA GLU A 347 -11.50 -24.41 4.49
C GLU A 347 -10.24 -25.26 4.31
N VAL A 348 -9.82 -25.54 3.07
CA VAL A 348 -8.63 -26.34 2.78
C VAL A 348 -7.39 -25.52 2.41
N SER A 349 -7.43 -24.21 2.68
CA SER A 349 -6.26 -23.31 2.55
C SER A 349 -5.72 -23.24 1.14
N ILE A 350 -6.61 -22.97 0.19
CA ILE A 350 -6.31 -22.66 -1.19
C ILE A 350 -6.64 -21.18 -1.41
N PRO A 351 -5.74 -20.36 -1.98
CA PRO A 351 -6.04 -18.98 -2.27
C PRO A 351 -6.93 -18.93 -3.52
N GLY A 352 -8.22 -18.72 -3.29
CA GLY A 352 -9.21 -18.55 -4.34
C GLY A 352 -10.50 -18.01 -3.74
N ALA A 353 -11.19 -17.15 -4.46
CA ALA A 353 -12.38 -16.51 -3.94
C ALA A 353 -13.36 -16.09 -5.04
N PRO A 354 -14.66 -16.03 -4.71
CA PRO A 354 -15.64 -15.62 -5.68
C PRO A 354 -15.58 -14.10 -5.92
N HIS A 355 -15.87 -13.66 -7.15
CA HIS A 355 -15.98 -12.23 -7.44
C HIS A 355 -17.24 -11.64 -6.79
N ARG A 356 -17.07 -10.53 -6.09
CA ARG A 356 -18.15 -9.82 -5.37
C ARG A 356 -18.17 -8.36 -5.75
N THR A 357 -19.31 -7.70 -5.62
CA THR A 357 -19.43 -6.24 -5.78
C THR A 357 -18.97 -5.53 -4.49
N THR A 358 -18.70 -4.22 -4.58
CA THR A 358 -18.40 -3.40 -3.38
C THR A 358 -19.58 -3.40 -2.40
N GLU A 359 -20.82 -3.44 -2.90
CA GLU A 359 -22.03 -3.56 -2.08
C GLU A 359 -22.06 -4.89 -1.30
N GLU A 360 -21.81 -6.01 -1.98
CA GLU A 360 -21.73 -7.33 -1.34
C GLU A 360 -20.62 -7.35 -0.27
N TRP A 361 -19.46 -6.74 -0.56
CA TRP A 361 -18.34 -6.65 0.38
C TRP A 361 -18.66 -5.85 1.65
N VAL A 362 -19.26 -4.67 1.51
CA VAL A 362 -19.63 -3.81 2.67
C VAL A 362 -20.69 -4.50 3.55
N ARG A 363 -21.53 -5.34 2.95
CA ARG A 363 -22.60 -6.08 3.65
C ARG A 363 -22.22 -7.50 4.07
N ASP A 364 -21.05 -8.00 3.68
CA ASP A 364 -20.61 -9.37 3.96
C ASP A 364 -20.52 -9.64 5.47
N GLU A 365 -20.96 -10.82 5.90
CA GLU A 365 -20.90 -11.22 7.31
C GLU A 365 -19.48 -11.12 7.87
N HIS A 366 -18.46 -11.49 7.09
CA HIS A 366 -17.09 -11.46 7.55
C HIS A 366 -16.57 -10.06 7.79
N THR A 367 -16.82 -9.12 6.87
CA THR A 367 -16.32 -7.76 7.02
C THR A 367 -16.93 -7.06 8.23
N ASN A 368 -18.22 -7.29 8.47
CA ASN A 368 -18.95 -6.74 9.62
C ASN A 368 -18.52 -7.42 10.93
N ALA A 369 -18.39 -8.76 10.98
CA ALA A 369 -17.98 -9.49 12.18
C ALA A 369 -16.51 -9.24 12.57
N ALA A 370 -15.62 -9.13 11.59
CA ALA A 370 -14.20 -8.87 11.81
C ALA A 370 -13.89 -7.42 12.20
N GLY A 371 -14.87 -6.50 12.10
CA GLY A 371 -14.65 -5.07 12.33
C GLY A 371 -13.90 -4.37 11.20
N LEU A 372 -13.88 -4.96 10.00
CA LEU A 372 -13.41 -4.32 8.76
C LEU A 372 -14.43 -3.29 8.24
N ILE A 373 -15.69 -3.45 8.63
CA ILE A 373 -16.76 -2.46 8.49
C ILE A 373 -17.32 -2.18 9.89
N VAL A 374 -17.52 -0.90 10.21
CA VAL A 374 -18.06 -0.41 11.48
C VAL A 374 -19.32 0.42 11.22
N GLU A 375 -20.21 0.48 12.20
CA GLU A 375 -21.40 1.32 12.14
C GLU A 375 -21.19 2.58 12.97
N VAL A 376 -21.52 3.74 12.39
CA VAL A 376 -21.40 5.05 13.02
C VAL A 376 -22.71 5.79 12.84
N ASP A 377 -23.32 6.24 13.93
CA ASP A 377 -24.51 7.08 13.87
C ASP A 377 -24.09 8.52 13.53
N THR A 378 -24.30 8.92 12.28
CA THR A 378 -23.89 10.20 11.73
C THR A 378 -25.07 11.18 11.69
N PRO A 379 -24.84 12.49 11.96
CA PRO A 379 -25.91 13.49 11.91
C PRO A 379 -26.62 13.58 10.55
N ASP A 380 -25.88 13.43 9.45
CA ASP A 380 -26.39 13.66 8.10
C ASP A 380 -26.93 12.40 7.40
N TYR A 381 -26.49 11.20 7.81
CA TYR A 381 -26.81 9.94 7.13
C TYR A 381 -27.43 8.88 8.06
N GLY A 382 -27.65 9.20 9.35
CA GLY A 382 -28.04 8.21 10.35
C GLY A 382 -26.95 7.15 10.55
N VAL A 383 -27.36 5.91 10.84
CA VAL A 383 -26.42 4.78 10.98
C VAL A 383 -25.78 4.46 9.64
N MET A 384 -24.50 4.80 9.52
CA MET A 384 -23.68 4.59 8.34
C MET A 384 -22.68 3.48 8.58
N LYS A 385 -22.63 2.50 7.67
CA LYS A 385 -21.53 1.54 7.56
C LYS A 385 -20.32 2.24 6.95
N GLN A 386 -19.18 2.13 7.63
CA GLN A 386 -17.93 2.77 7.24
C GLN A 386 -16.78 1.75 7.26
N PRO A 387 -15.70 1.95 6.48
CA PRO A 387 -14.42 1.24 6.65
C PRO A 387 -13.96 1.20 8.10
N GLY A 388 -13.49 0.07 8.62
CA GLY A 388 -12.85 0.00 9.94
C GLY A 388 -11.47 0.69 9.99
N PRO A 389 -10.74 0.57 11.11
CA PRO A 389 -9.36 1.05 11.21
C PRO A 389 -8.42 0.34 10.23
N ILE A 390 -7.44 1.07 9.68
CA ILE A 390 -6.45 0.51 8.73
C ILE A 390 -5.32 -0.27 9.41
N ALA A 391 -5.13 -0.05 10.71
CA ALA A 391 -4.15 -0.70 11.56
C ALA A 391 -4.69 -0.69 13.00
N TRP A 392 -4.25 -1.63 13.84
CA TRP A 392 -4.69 -1.72 15.24
C TRP A 392 -3.66 -2.41 16.13
N LEU A 393 -3.85 -2.29 17.45
CA LEU A 393 -3.15 -3.12 18.44
C LEU A 393 -4.13 -4.18 18.97
N GLU A 394 -3.72 -5.44 19.08
CA GLU A 394 -4.62 -6.55 19.47
C GLU A 394 -5.34 -6.27 20.80
N ASN A 395 -4.65 -5.67 21.77
CA ASN A 395 -5.21 -5.35 23.09
C ASN A 395 -6.22 -4.18 23.07
N GLU A 396 -6.15 -3.30 22.07
CA GLU A 396 -6.98 -2.09 21.96
C GLU A 396 -8.05 -2.19 20.86
N ALA A 397 -8.07 -3.31 20.13
CA ALA A 397 -8.92 -3.53 18.95
C ALA A 397 -10.40 -3.22 19.21
N ASP A 398 -10.96 -3.68 20.34
CA ASP A 398 -12.37 -3.46 20.68
C ASP A 398 -12.72 -2.00 20.96
N ALA A 399 -11.77 -1.21 21.46
CA ALA A 399 -11.98 0.22 21.67
C ALA A 399 -11.95 0.99 20.34
N MET A 400 -11.10 0.56 19.40
CA MET A 400 -11.00 1.15 18.05
C MET A 400 -12.25 0.91 17.19
N LEU A 401 -13.05 -0.12 17.49
CA LEU A 401 -14.32 -0.42 16.80
C LEU A 401 -15.52 0.41 17.30
N LYS A 402 -15.28 1.48 18.08
CA LYS A 402 -16.32 2.38 18.58
C LYS A 402 -16.07 3.83 18.16
N PRO A 403 -15.88 4.11 16.85
CA PRO A 403 -15.69 5.47 16.39
C PRO A 403 -16.94 6.32 16.67
N ARG A 404 -16.73 7.62 16.85
CA ARG A 404 -17.80 8.61 17.04
C ARG A 404 -17.95 9.46 15.78
N PRO A 405 -19.15 9.94 15.45
CA PRO A 405 -19.31 10.89 14.36
C PRO A 405 -18.51 12.16 14.62
N CYS A 406 -18.19 12.88 13.54
CA CYS A 406 -17.62 14.22 13.62
C CYS A 406 -18.50 15.13 14.49
N ARG A 407 -17.88 15.97 15.32
CA ARG A 407 -18.57 16.97 16.13
C ARG A 407 -18.25 18.36 15.62
N HIS A 408 -19.24 19.06 15.05
CA HIS A 408 -19.11 20.48 14.73
C HIS A 408 -19.15 21.32 16.02
N VAL A 409 -18.12 22.14 16.24
CA VAL A 409 -17.94 22.94 17.46
C VAL A 409 -17.53 24.37 17.12
N CYS A 410 -17.69 25.29 18.07
CA CYS A 410 -17.09 26.62 17.98
C CYS A 410 -15.62 26.61 18.42
N PHE A 411 -14.91 27.71 18.10
CA PHE A 411 -13.51 27.92 18.49
C PHE A 411 -13.25 27.68 19.98
N ASP A 412 -14.08 28.26 20.87
CA ASP A 412 -13.86 28.16 22.31
C ASP A 412 -13.90 26.71 22.82
N VAL A 413 -14.83 25.90 22.31
CA VAL A 413 -14.96 24.48 22.67
C VAL A 413 -13.78 23.67 22.16
N ALA A 414 -13.32 23.94 20.93
CA ALA A 414 -12.14 23.27 20.37
C ALA A 414 -10.87 23.60 21.17
N LEU A 415 -10.68 24.87 21.52
CA LEU A 415 -9.54 25.32 22.32
C LEU A 415 -9.59 24.78 23.75
N GLU A 416 -10.77 24.75 24.38
CA GLU A 416 -10.97 24.16 25.71
C GLU A 416 -10.59 22.67 25.70
N GLU A 417 -11.01 21.92 24.68
CA GLU A 417 -10.68 20.49 24.59
C GLU A 417 -9.18 20.26 24.45
N LEU A 418 -8.50 20.99 23.54
CA LEU A 418 -7.04 20.89 23.41
C LEU A 418 -6.31 21.28 24.69
N THR A 419 -6.79 22.32 25.38
CA THR A 419 -6.23 22.78 26.66
C THR A 419 -6.44 21.75 27.77
N ARG A 420 -7.63 21.12 27.83
CA ARG A 420 -7.95 20.07 28.79
C ARG A 420 -7.06 18.85 28.59
N VAL A 421 -6.85 18.43 27.35
CA VAL A 421 -5.96 17.30 27.01
C VAL A 421 -4.51 17.64 27.36
N ALA A 422 -4.06 18.87 27.04
CA ALA A 422 -2.74 19.38 27.41
C ALA A 422 -2.51 19.35 28.92
N ALA A 423 -3.49 19.80 29.70
CA ALA A 423 -3.39 19.84 31.16
C ALA A 423 -3.36 18.45 31.82
N GLY A 424 -3.85 17.42 31.13
CA GLY A 424 -3.79 16.03 31.56
C GLY A 424 -2.50 15.30 31.16
N GLU A 425 -1.63 15.94 30.37
CA GLU A 425 -0.40 15.31 29.88
C GLU A 425 0.65 15.22 31.00
N ILE A 426 1.19 14.02 31.21
CA ILE A 426 2.38 13.81 32.03
C ILE A 426 3.59 13.85 31.09
N VAL A 427 4.28 14.99 31.08
CA VAL A 427 5.45 15.22 30.22
C VAL A 427 6.71 14.63 30.90
N THR A 428 7.24 13.56 30.33
CA THR A 428 8.48 12.90 30.78
C THR A 428 9.64 13.10 29.82
N ARG A 429 9.38 13.66 28.64
CA ARG A 429 10.37 13.97 27.62
C ARG A 429 11.15 15.26 27.97
N PRO A 430 12.34 15.48 27.40
CA PRO A 430 13.02 16.77 27.51
C PRO A 430 12.16 17.93 27.01
N THR A 431 12.24 19.09 27.67
CA THR A 431 11.47 20.30 27.31
C THR A 431 12.28 21.56 27.50
N GLY A 432 11.87 22.67 26.88
CA GLY A 432 12.56 23.96 26.99
C GLY A 432 14.04 23.83 26.61
N ASP A 433 14.93 24.25 27.50
CA ASP A 433 16.38 24.20 27.28
C ASP A 433 16.97 22.78 27.29
N GLU A 434 16.20 21.77 27.72
CA GLU A 434 16.63 20.35 27.72
C GLU A 434 16.38 19.66 26.38
N ILE A 435 15.65 20.30 25.44
CA ILE A 435 15.42 19.74 24.12
C ILE A 435 16.76 19.52 23.42
N GLN A 436 17.00 18.27 23.00
CA GLN A 436 18.24 17.89 22.35
C GLN A 436 18.32 18.51 20.94
N PRO A 437 19.54 18.74 20.39
CA PRO A 437 19.68 19.12 18.99
C PRO A 437 19.24 18.00 18.05
N ALA A 438 18.91 18.35 16.81
CA ALA A 438 18.63 17.36 15.76
C ALA A 438 19.81 16.38 15.63
N SER A 439 19.54 15.08 15.80
CA SER A 439 20.57 14.05 15.81
C SER A 439 21.10 13.71 14.42
N GLY A 440 20.33 14.00 13.37
CA GLY A 440 20.60 13.58 12.00
C GLY A 440 20.52 12.06 11.81
N LYS A 441 19.97 11.32 12.79
CA LYS A 441 19.78 9.87 12.74
C LYS A 441 18.36 9.54 12.28
N GLY A 442 18.13 8.31 11.84
CA GLY A 442 16.77 7.85 11.56
C GLY A 442 15.99 7.58 12.85
N TRP A 443 14.66 7.72 12.81
CA TRP A 443 13.77 7.56 13.98
C TRP A 443 13.83 6.18 14.65
N LEU A 444 14.30 5.16 13.93
CA LEU A 444 14.40 3.77 14.35
C LEU A 444 15.84 3.29 14.50
N GLU A 445 16.81 4.21 14.58
CA GLU A 445 18.20 3.85 14.86
C GLU A 445 18.28 3.05 16.18
N GLY A 446 18.92 1.87 16.12
CA GLY A 446 19.04 0.94 17.24
C GLY A 446 17.89 -0.05 17.41
N LEU A 447 16.80 0.05 16.63
CA LEU A 447 15.75 -0.98 16.60
C LEU A 447 16.26 -2.21 15.84
N ARG A 448 16.18 -3.39 16.46
CA ARG A 448 16.51 -4.67 15.81
C ARG A 448 15.25 -5.45 15.48
N VAL A 449 15.16 -5.92 14.24
CA VAL A 449 13.96 -6.56 13.68
C VAL A 449 14.31 -7.93 13.12
N LEU A 450 13.56 -8.94 13.52
CA LEU A 450 13.55 -10.25 12.88
C LEU A 450 12.36 -10.33 11.91
N ASP A 451 12.68 -10.38 10.62
CA ASP A 451 11.73 -10.47 9.51
C ASP A 451 11.53 -11.94 9.11
N LEU A 452 10.36 -12.50 9.47
CA LEU A 452 9.93 -13.86 9.13
C LEU A 452 8.97 -13.88 7.93
N THR A 453 8.90 -12.78 7.20
CA THR A 453 7.86 -12.59 6.19
C THR A 453 8.25 -13.09 4.80
N ASN A 454 7.26 -13.32 3.95
CA ASN A 454 7.42 -13.75 2.56
C ASN A 454 6.52 -12.96 1.60
N VAL A 455 6.72 -13.15 0.29
CA VAL A 455 5.95 -12.51 -0.79
C VAL A 455 6.18 -10.99 -0.79
N ILE A 456 5.17 -10.14 -0.61
CA ILE A 456 5.28 -8.69 -0.82
C ILE A 456 4.97 -7.88 0.44
N ALA A 457 3.74 -7.97 0.99
CA ALA A 457 3.29 -7.05 2.04
C ALA A 457 4.17 -7.06 3.30
N GLY A 458 4.45 -8.26 3.81
CA GLY A 458 5.31 -8.44 4.97
C GLY A 458 6.73 -7.95 4.73
N PRO A 459 7.42 -8.42 3.67
CA PRO A 459 8.78 -7.97 3.40
C PRO A 459 8.87 -6.45 3.22
N HIS A 460 7.87 -5.85 2.57
CA HIS A 460 7.84 -4.40 2.38
C HIS A 460 7.70 -3.63 3.70
N SER A 461 6.97 -4.14 4.69
CA SER A 461 6.93 -3.52 6.03
C SER A 461 8.28 -3.47 6.72
N ALA A 462 9.08 -4.54 6.65
CA ALA A 462 10.42 -4.55 7.22
C ALA A 462 11.39 -3.65 6.43
N ALA A 463 11.23 -3.56 5.10
CA ALA A 463 11.97 -2.62 4.26
C ALA A 463 11.64 -1.16 4.65
N PHE A 464 10.36 -0.87 4.89
CA PHE A 464 9.90 0.43 5.40
C PHE A 464 10.58 0.79 6.73
N LEU A 465 10.71 -0.14 7.69
CA LEU A 465 11.40 0.16 8.96
C LEU A 465 12.90 0.42 8.76
N SER A 466 13.55 -0.36 7.88
CA SER A 466 15.00 -0.26 7.65
C SER A 466 15.44 1.14 7.16
N ARG A 467 14.58 1.82 6.38
CA ARG A 467 14.89 3.15 5.83
C ARG A 467 15.05 4.21 6.92
N PHE A 468 14.50 3.98 8.12
CA PHE A 468 14.58 4.88 9.27
C PHE A 468 15.60 4.46 10.31
N GLY A 469 16.50 3.52 10.01
CA GLY A 469 17.56 3.14 10.95
C GLY A 469 17.49 1.72 11.49
N ALA A 470 16.36 1.04 11.33
CA ALA A 470 16.20 -0.31 11.88
C ALA A 470 17.20 -1.30 11.25
N GLU A 471 17.76 -2.16 12.08
CA GLU A 471 18.58 -3.30 11.65
C GLU A 471 17.66 -4.51 11.43
N VAL A 472 17.64 -5.02 10.21
CA VAL A 472 16.68 -6.06 9.81
C VAL A 472 17.44 -7.33 9.42
N VAL A 473 17.15 -8.42 10.13
CA VAL A 473 17.56 -9.78 9.76
C VAL A 473 16.35 -10.49 9.17
N LYS A 474 16.42 -10.85 7.89
CA LYS A 474 15.45 -11.70 7.24
C LYS A 474 15.84 -13.17 7.41
N LEU A 475 14.95 -13.96 8.01
CA LEU A 475 15.17 -15.37 8.28
C LEU A 475 14.20 -16.21 7.45
N ASP A 476 14.75 -17.00 6.53
CA ASP A 476 13.99 -17.87 5.66
C ASP A 476 14.36 -19.35 5.88
N PRO A 477 13.49 -20.31 5.50
CA PRO A 477 13.82 -21.72 5.57
C PRO A 477 14.92 -22.09 4.56
N VAL A 478 15.77 -23.06 4.90
CA VAL A 478 16.81 -23.60 3.99
C VAL A 478 16.24 -24.17 2.69
N THR A 479 14.98 -24.63 2.72
CA THR A 479 14.24 -25.07 1.53
C THR A 479 13.17 -24.04 1.21
N PRO A 480 13.17 -23.44 0.02
CA PRO A 480 12.19 -22.44 -0.36
C PRO A 480 10.79 -23.04 -0.49
N LEU A 481 9.78 -22.26 -0.11
CA LEU A 481 8.37 -22.60 -0.28
C LEU A 481 7.77 -22.05 -1.58
N TYR A 482 8.42 -21.03 -2.14
CA TYR A 482 8.02 -20.32 -3.34
C TYR A 482 9.03 -20.57 -4.46
N ASP A 483 8.59 -20.48 -5.71
CA ASP A 483 9.47 -20.47 -6.88
C ASP A 483 10.40 -19.23 -6.90
N PRO A 484 11.39 -19.19 -7.82
CA PRO A 484 12.29 -18.03 -7.89
C PRO A 484 11.61 -16.71 -8.28
N LEU A 485 10.42 -16.70 -8.87
CA LEU A 485 9.73 -15.45 -9.18
C LEU A 485 9.36 -14.72 -7.88
N ILE A 486 8.64 -15.40 -6.99
CA ILE A 486 8.23 -14.80 -5.71
C ILE A 486 9.40 -14.83 -4.70
N GLY A 487 10.14 -15.93 -4.64
CA GLY A 487 11.22 -16.14 -3.68
C GLY A 487 12.46 -15.29 -3.98
N THR A 488 12.71 -14.91 -5.22
CA THR A 488 13.93 -14.18 -5.61
C THR A 488 13.63 -12.87 -6.32
N LEU A 489 12.86 -12.87 -7.42
CA LEU A 489 12.71 -11.65 -8.22
C LEU A 489 11.94 -10.55 -7.45
N TYR A 490 10.84 -10.90 -6.79
CA TYR A 490 10.05 -9.93 -6.02
C TYR A 490 10.78 -9.38 -4.79
N THR A 491 11.82 -10.07 -4.30
CA THR A 491 12.58 -9.57 -3.15
C THR A 491 13.49 -8.40 -3.52
N PHE A 492 13.71 -8.09 -4.80
CA PHE A 492 14.59 -6.97 -5.19
C PHE A 492 14.09 -5.64 -4.65
N GLN A 493 12.77 -5.43 -4.56
CA GLN A 493 12.18 -4.22 -3.98
C GLN A 493 12.13 -4.25 -2.45
N SER A 494 11.79 -5.40 -1.88
CA SER A 494 11.49 -5.52 -0.45
C SER A 494 12.65 -6.03 0.41
N GLY A 495 13.72 -6.52 -0.20
CA GLY A 495 14.92 -7.06 0.46
C GLY A 495 16.04 -6.04 0.64
N VAL A 496 15.86 -4.81 0.15
CA VAL A 496 16.81 -3.71 0.32
C VAL A 496 17.09 -3.43 1.79
N ASN A 497 18.35 -3.09 2.11
CA ASN A 497 18.81 -2.78 3.47
C ASN A 497 18.68 -3.91 4.53
N LYS A 498 18.45 -5.16 4.13
CA LYS A 498 18.35 -6.31 5.05
C LYS A 498 19.54 -7.25 4.92
N ARG A 499 19.87 -7.93 6.03
CA ARG A 499 20.76 -9.11 6.04
C ARG A 499 19.91 -10.37 5.90
N SER A 500 20.36 -11.34 5.11
CA SER A 500 19.61 -12.58 4.86
C SER A 500 20.28 -13.82 5.48
N ALA A 501 19.52 -14.60 6.25
CA ALA A 501 19.92 -15.91 6.77
C ALA A 501 18.94 -17.03 6.39
N LEU A 502 19.48 -18.22 6.17
CA LEU A 502 18.71 -19.46 5.97
C LEU A 502 18.88 -20.41 7.15
N VAL A 503 17.78 -20.75 7.83
CA VAL A 503 17.79 -21.66 8.98
C VAL A 503 16.54 -22.53 8.98
N ASN A 504 16.73 -23.83 9.21
CA ASN A 504 15.66 -24.80 9.36
C ASN A 504 15.16 -24.85 10.81
N ILE A 505 14.22 -23.97 11.14
CA ILE A 505 13.64 -23.84 12.49
C ILE A 505 12.78 -25.05 12.93
N SER A 506 12.54 -26.03 12.05
CA SER A 506 11.82 -27.27 12.40
C SER A 506 12.70 -28.29 13.13
N THR A 507 14.02 -28.11 13.09
CA THR A 507 14.98 -28.91 13.86
C THR A 507 15.17 -28.31 15.25
N ALA A 508 15.54 -29.12 16.25
CA ALA A 508 15.79 -28.62 17.61
C ALA A 508 16.89 -27.55 17.65
N GLU A 509 17.97 -27.75 16.88
CA GLU A 509 19.11 -26.82 16.81
C GLU A 509 18.76 -25.56 16.00
N GLY A 510 18.05 -25.67 14.88
CA GLY A 510 17.55 -24.51 14.17
C GLY A 510 16.49 -23.71 14.97
N ARG A 511 15.70 -24.39 15.81
CA ARG A 511 14.80 -23.72 16.75
C ARG A 511 15.58 -22.95 17.82
N GLU A 512 16.66 -23.50 18.33
CA GLU A 512 17.55 -22.77 19.26
C GLU A 512 18.17 -21.53 18.59
N VAL A 513 18.59 -21.60 17.32
CA VAL A 513 19.00 -20.38 16.57
C VAL A 513 17.90 -19.34 16.56
N PHE A 514 16.67 -19.75 16.20
CA PHE A 514 15.52 -18.86 16.19
C PHE A 514 15.27 -18.22 17.56
N ASP A 515 15.27 -19.01 18.63
CA ASP A 515 15.06 -18.52 19.99
C ASP A 515 16.17 -17.53 20.42
N ARG A 516 17.44 -17.76 20.03
CA ARG A 516 18.54 -16.80 20.26
C ARG A 516 18.33 -15.49 19.50
N LEU A 517 17.89 -15.56 18.24
CA LEU A 517 17.56 -14.37 17.45
C LEU A 517 16.40 -13.60 18.08
N VAL A 518 15.35 -14.29 18.55
CA VAL A 518 14.22 -13.66 19.26
C VAL A 518 14.68 -12.95 20.55
N ARG A 519 15.63 -13.53 21.29
CA ARG A 519 16.26 -12.85 22.46
C ARG A 519 17.04 -11.61 22.07
N SER A 520 17.58 -11.55 20.86
CA SER A 520 18.45 -10.46 20.40
C SER A 520 17.71 -9.36 19.62
N VAL A 521 16.40 -9.44 19.42
CA VAL A 521 15.63 -8.43 18.68
C VAL A 521 14.56 -7.76 19.54
N ASP A 522 14.10 -6.61 19.09
CA ASP A 522 13.05 -5.82 19.75
C ASP A 522 11.67 -6.08 19.12
N LEU A 523 11.67 -6.51 17.85
CA LEU A 523 10.47 -6.72 17.04
C LEU A 523 10.61 -7.98 16.19
N VAL A 524 9.55 -8.79 16.15
CA VAL A 524 9.34 -9.82 15.12
C VAL A 524 8.22 -9.36 14.18
N VAL A 525 8.43 -9.50 12.87
CA VAL A 525 7.42 -9.25 11.84
C VAL A 525 7.07 -10.56 11.13
N MET A 526 5.77 -10.84 10.97
CA MET A 526 5.28 -12.07 10.34
C MET A 526 4.02 -11.81 9.49
N ASN A 527 3.93 -12.42 8.31
CA ASN A 527 2.70 -12.42 7.51
C ASN A 527 2.04 -13.81 7.51
N ALA A 528 1.01 -14.00 8.33
CA ALA A 528 0.27 -15.26 8.38
C ALA A 528 -1.07 -15.14 9.13
N PRO A 529 -2.07 -16.00 8.81
CA PRO A 529 -3.25 -16.17 9.65
C PRO A 529 -2.90 -16.72 11.04
N GLN A 530 -3.82 -16.58 12.02
CA GLN A 530 -3.58 -16.93 13.42
C GLN A 530 -3.13 -18.39 13.59
N ARG A 531 -3.74 -19.33 12.86
CA ARG A 531 -3.43 -20.76 13.00
C ARG A 531 -1.97 -21.11 12.71
N GLN A 532 -1.33 -20.41 11.77
CA GLN A 532 0.07 -20.67 11.42
C GLN A 532 1.02 -20.13 12.49
N ILE A 533 0.66 -19.01 13.13
CA ILE A 533 1.42 -18.45 14.26
C ILE A 533 1.56 -19.47 15.39
N VAL A 534 0.46 -20.14 15.76
CA VAL A 534 0.45 -21.14 16.82
C VAL A 534 1.28 -22.38 16.42
N GLN A 535 1.14 -22.85 15.17
CA GLN A 535 1.89 -24.03 14.69
C GLN A 535 3.41 -23.82 14.69
N LEU A 536 3.87 -22.59 14.46
CA LEU A 536 5.29 -22.24 14.51
C LEU A 536 5.80 -21.93 15.93
N GLY A 537 4.92 -21.95 16.94
CA GLY A 537 5.26 -21.54 18.31
C GLY A 537 5.64 -20.06 18.38
N LEU A 538 4.92 -19.21 17.63
CA LEU A 538 5.05 -17.75 17.58
C LEU A 538 3.88 -17.05 18.28
N ASP A 539 3.10 -17.81 19.05
CA ASP A 539 2.05 -17.26 19.90
C ASP A 539 2.64 -16.39 21.02
N GLU A 540 1.77 -15.59 21.65
CA GLU A 540 2.20 -14.61 22.64
C GLU A 540 2.87 -15.24 23.86
N GLU A 541 2.37 -16.37 24.36
CA GLU A 541 2.93 -17.02 25.54
C GLU A 541 4.34 -17.54 25.24
N THR A 542 4.50 -18.25 24.12
CA THR A 542 5.80 -18.80 23.70
C THR A 542 6.84 -17.71 23.47
N LEU A 543 6.49 -16.64 22.74
CA LEU A 543 7.45 -15.56 22.47
C LEU A 543 7.80 -14.76 23.72
N LYS A 544 6.85 -14.49 24.61
CA LYS A 544 7.13 -13.79 25.88
C LYS A 544 8.00 -14.62 26.83
N ALA A 545 7.90 -15.95 26.78
CA ALA A 545 8.79 -16.82 27.54
C ALA A 545 10.26 -16.70 27.07
N ILE A 546 10.49 -16.36 25.80
CA ILE A 546 11.82 -16.14 25.23
C ILE A 546 12.29 -14.70 25.49
N ASN A 547 11.43 -13.71 25.18
CA ASN A 547 11.70 -12.29 25.33
C ASN A 547 10.42 -11.55 25.78
N PRO A 548 10.29 -11.18 27.07
CA PRO A 548 9.06 -10.59 27.61
C PRO A 548 8.78 -9.17 27.10
N ASP A 549 9.79 -8.50 26.56
CA ASP A 549 9.71 -7.15 26.03
C ASP A 549 9.44 -7.12 24.51
N LEU A 550 9.38 -8.29 23.87
CA LEU A 550 9.27 -8.40 22.42
C LEU A 550 7.99 -7.77 21.88
N LEU A 551 8.13 -6.91 20.87
CA LEU A 551 7.01 -6.47 20.05
C LEU A 551 6.77 -7.47 18.92
N PHE A 552 5.51 -7.61 18.51
CA PHE A 552 5.14 -8.48 17.40
C PHE A 552 4.25 -7.73 16.42
N CYS A 553 4.64 -7.69 15.14
CA CYS A 553 3.79 -7.16 14.08
C CYS A 553 3.31 -8.31 13.19
N ARG A 554 1.99 -8.41 13.01
CA ARG A 554 1.38 -9.39 12.12
C ARG A 554 0.51 -8.75 11.07
N LEU A 555 0.63 -9.24 9.85
CA LEU A 555 -0.27 -8.90 8.75
C LEU A 555 -0.80 -10.16 8.06
N ASP A 556 -1.99 -10.04 7.50
CA ASP A 556 -2.67 -11.12 6.80
C ASP A 556 -3.63 -10.54 5.74
N CYS A 557 -4.33 -11.39 4.99
CA CYS A 557 -5.21 -10.93 3.91
C CYS A 557 -6.58 -10.46 4.44
N LEU A 558 -7.22 -11.28 5.27
CA LEU A 558 -8.65 -11.18 5.60
C LEU A 558 -8.94 -10.88 7.07
N GLY A 559 -7.93 -10.79 7.94
CA GLY A 559 -8.13 -10.48 9.35
C GLY A 559 -8.62 -9.05 9.58
N GLY A 560 -9.30 -8.85 10.70
CA GLY A 560 -9.69 -7.53 11.20
C GLY A 560 -9.40 -7.39 12.69
N PRO A 561 -9.80 -6.26 13.31
CA PRO A 561 -9.72 -6.07 14.76
C PRO A 561 -10.38 -7.19 15.58
N ARG A 562 -11.40 -7.86 15.03
CA ARG A 562 -12.00 -9.07 15.57
C ARG A 562 -11.84 -10.25 14.61
N THR A 563 -12.11 -11.45 15.13
CA THR A 563 -12.17 -12.66 14.31
C THR A 563 -13.55 -12.74 13.63
N GLY A 564 -13.57 -12.66 12.30
CA GLY A 564 -14.72 -13.03 11.45
C GLY A 564 -14.58 -14.44 10.84
N PRO A 565 -15.63 -14.96 10.15
CA PRO A 565 -15.69 -16.32 9.62
C PRO A 565 -14.58 -16.69 8.63
N LYS A 566 -14.02 -15.72 7.90
CA LYS A 566 -12.97 -15.92 6.89
C LYS A 566 -11.57 -15.49 7.37
N SER A 567 -11.39 -15.20 8.67
CA SER A 567 -10.11 -14.66 9.19
C SER A 567 -8.92 -15.62 9.02
N GLU A 568 -9.19 -16.93 8.97
CA GLU A 568 -8.15 -17.97 8.81
C GLU A 568 -7.92 -18.38 7.35
N TYR A 569 -8.69 -17.80 6.42
CA TYR A 569 -8.50 -18.04 5.00
C TYR A 569 -7.23 -17.33 4.54
N ILE A 570 -6.52 -17.97 3.62
CA ILE A 570 -5.32 -17.39 3.01
C ILE A 570 -5.72 -16.59 1.77
N GLY A 571 -4.94 -15.57 1.45
CA GLY A 571 -5.17 -14.75 0.27
C GLY A 571 -3.96 -13.90 -0.08
N TYR A 572 -4.04 -13.33 -1.27
CA TYR A 572 -3.08 -12.40 -1.87
C TYR A 572 -3.84 -11.14 -2.32
N ASP A 573 -3.13 -10.13 -2.83
CA ASP A 573 -3.72 -8.90 -3.39
C ASP A 573 -4.91 -9.19 -4.33
N ASP A 574 -4.75 -10.11 -5.28
CA ASP A 574 -5.82 -10.41 -6.24
C ASP A 574 -7.08 -11.01 -5.60
N ILE A 575 -6.92 -11.78 -4.53
CA ILE A 575 -8.06 -12.34 -3.80
C ILE A 575 -8.87 -11.22 -3.18
N ILE A 576 -8.21 -10.23 -2.57
CA ILE A 576 -8.92 -9.10 -1.99
C ILE A 576 -9.53 -8.21 -3.09
N GLN A 577 -8.85 -8.02 -4.23
CA GLN A 577 -9.44 -7.29 -5.38
C GLN A 577 -10.71 -7.96 -5.92
N ALA A 578 -10.74 -9.30 -5.98
CA ALA A 578 -11.91 -10.05 -6.46
C ALA A 578 -13.10 -9.94 -5.51
N ILE A 579 -12.89 -10.13 -4.20
CA ILE A 579 -13.98 -10.13 -3.21
C ILE A 579 -14.42 -8.74 -2.76
N SER A 580 -13.64 -7.69 -3.01
CA SER A 580 -13.95 -6.34 -2.53
C SER A 580 -14.72 -5.49 -3.53
N GLY A 581 -14.98 -6.00 -4.75
CA GLY A 581 -15.61 -5.23 -5.83
C GLY A 581 -14.67 -4.58 -6.82
N ILE A 582 -13.35 -4.61 -6.58
CA ILE A 582 -12.40 -3.94 -7.47
C ILE A 582 -12.44 -4.60 -8.85
N MET A 583 -12.28 -5.92 -8.97
CA MET A 583 -12.21 -6.54 -10.29
C MET A 583 -13.50 -6.40 -11.11
N ILE A 584 -14.66 -6.50 -10.45
CA ILE A 584 -15.97 -6.26 -11.09
C ILE A 584 -16.10 -4.80 -11.53
N ARG A 585 -15.64 -3.84 -10.73
CA ARG A 585 -15.69 -2.41 -11.09
C ARG A 585 -14.94 -2.13 -12.38
N PHE A 586 -13.82 -2.81 -12.61
CA PHE A 586 -12.99 -2.60 -13.79
C PHE A 586 -13.51 -3.32 -15.04
N GLY A 587 -13.80 -4.62 -14.93
CA GLY A 587 -14.16 -5.44 -16.08
C GLY A 587 -15.67 -5.55 -16.32
N GLY A 588 -16.48 -5.42 -15.26
CA GLY A 588 -17.90 -5.78 -15.23
C GLY A 588 -18.12 -7.17 -14.60
N ALA A 589 -19.37 -7.48 -14.25
CA ALA A 589 -19.70 -8.74 -13.56
C ALA A 589 -19.47 -10.00 -14.42
N GLU A 590 -19.70 -9.89 -15.73
CA GLU A 590 -19.53 -10.99 -16.69
C GLU A 590 -18.08 -11.17 -17.14
N THR A 591 -17.27 -10.10 -17.09
CA THR A 591 -15.86 -10.15 -17.51
C THR A 591 -14.96 -9.42 -16.51
N PRO A 592 -14.91 -9.83 -15.22
CA PRO A 592 -14.11 -9.15 -14.21
C PRO A 592 -12.64 -9.10 -14.58
N GLU A 593 -11.96 -8.00 -14.22
CA GLU A 593 -10.57 -7.77 -14.59
C GLU A 593 -9.73 -7.31 -13.41
N GLU A 594 -8.50 -7.81 -13.33
CA GLU A 594 -7.46 -7.26 -12.45
C GLU A 594 -7.39 -5.72 -12.60
N HIS A 595 -7.38 -5.00 -11.47
CA HIS A 595 -7.08 -3.57 -11.49
C HIS A 595 -5.59 -3.35 -11.74
N ALA A 596 -4.77 -4.10 -11.01
CA ALA A 596 -3.33 -4.08 -11.06
C ALA A 596 -2.81 -5.51 -11.10
N HIS A 597 -1.77 -5.75 -11.87
CA HIS A 597 -1.20 -7.10 -11.99
C HIS A 597 -0.38 -7.52 -10.77
N ILE A 598 0.34 -6.59 -10.10
CA ILE A 598 1.27 -6.96 -9.00
C ILE A 598 1.30 -5.90 -7.89
N GLY A 599 1.15 -6.34 -6.65
CA GLY A 599 1.70 -5.70 -5.44
C GLY A 599 1.09 -4.38 -4.97
N THR A 600 0.00 -3.93 -5.58
CA THR A 600 -0.61 -2.61 -5.29
C THR A 600 -1.15 -2.54 -3.86
N LEU A 601 -1.99 -3.51 -3.45
CA LEU A 601 -2.51 -3.52 -2.08
C LEU A 601 -1.49 -4.08 -1.08
N ASP A 602 -0.59 -4.96 -1.53
CA ASP A 602 0.47 -5.51 -0.70
C ASP A 602 1.42 -4.43 -0.17
N VAL A 603 1.89 -3.54 -1.04
CA VAL A 603 2.79 -2.44 -0.65
C VAL A 603 2.11 -1.52 0.37
N ASN A 604 0.83 -1.18 0.16
CA ASN A 604 0.09 -0.34 1.11
C ASN A 604 -0.08 -1.02 2.48
N CYS A 605 -0.34 -2.33 2.48
CA CYS A 605 -0.40 -3.12 3.71
C CYS A 605 0.95 -3.11 4.45
N GLY A 606 2.06 -3.15 3.72
CA GLY A 606 3.40 -2.93 4.26
C GLY A 606 3.56 -1.56 4.96
N PHE A 607 3.05 -0.48 4.35
CA PHE A 607 3.07 0.86 4.95
C PHE A 607 2.16 0.95 6.20
N ALA A 608 0.96 0.38 6.15
CA ALA A 608 0.06 0.32 7.29
C ALA A 608 0.64 -0.50 8.46
N ALA A 609 1.45 -1.51 8.18
CA ALA A 609 2.22 -2.23 9.19
C ALA A 609 3.30 -1.37 9.84
N GLY A 610 3.93 -0.49 9.05
CA GLY A 610 4.83 0.54 9.53
C GLY A 610 4.14 1.48 10.53
N LEU A 611 2.92 1.93 10.22
CA LEU A 611 2.07 2.68 11.15
C LEU A 611 1.77 1.86 12.42
N ALA A 612 1.27 0.63 12.28
CA ALA A 612 0.95 -0.23 13.42
C ALA A 612 2.16 -0.45 14.34
N THR A 613 3.35 -0.65 13.75
CA THR A 613 4.62 -0.82 14.46
C THR A 613 5.06 0.47 15.16
N GLY A 614 4.98 1.62 14.48
CA GLY A 614 5.27 2.92 15.08
C GLY A 614 4.39 3.18 16.31
N VAL A 615 3.09 2.88 16.22
CA VAL A 615 2.15 3.02 17.34
C VAL A 615 2.48 2.04 18.46
N ALA A 616 2.85 0.80 18.15
CA ALA A 616 3.27 -0.17 19.16
C ALA A 616 4.55 0.25 19.90
N LEU A 617 5.54 0.80 19.18
CA LEU A 617 6.76 1.35 19.78
C LEU A 617 6.45 2.54 20.68
N TYR A 618 5.63 3.48 20.21
CA TYR A 618 5.19 4.63 21.00
C TYR A 618 4.43 4.19 22.25
N HIS A 619 3.50 3.25 22.12
CA HIS A 619 2.76 2.66 23.23
C HIS A 619 3.68 2.02 24.26
N LYS A 620 4.65 1.20 23.83
CA LYS A 620 5.63 0.58 24.72
C LYS A 620 6.47 1.63 25.44
N LEU A 621 6.90 2.69 24.75
CA LEU A 621 7.65 3.79 25.38
C LEU A 621 6.84 4.51 26.45
N LYS A 622 5.55 4.81 26.19
CA LYS A 622 4.69 5.55 27.13
C LYS A 622 4.21 4.71 28.32
N THR A 623 4.04 3.39 28.13
CA THR A 623 3.37 2.52 29.12
C THR A 623 4.29 1.47 29.74
N GLY A 624 5.45 1.22 29.13
CA GLY A 624 6.30 0.07 29.45
C GLY A 624 5.77 -1.27 28.96
N GLN A 625 4.63 -1.31 28.24
CA GLN A 625 3.96 -2.56 27.86
C GLN A 625 4.22 -2.90 26.38
N SER A 626 4.81 -4.08 26.16
CA SER A 626 4.87 -4.72 24.85
C SER A 626 3.46 -5.03 24.33
N THR A 627 3.24 -4.88 23.03
CA THR A 627 1.95 -5.14 22.38
C THR A 627 2.13 -5.84 21.05
N ARG A 628 1.01 -6.23 20.42
CA ARG A 628 0.96 -6.91 19.13
C ARG A 628 0.26 -6.01 18.11
N ALA A 629 1.03 -5.53 17.14
CA ALA A 629 0.57 -4.67 16.06
C ALA A 629 -0.05 -5.50 14.93
N ARG A 630 -1.11 -4.97 14.31
CA ARG A 630 -1.86 -5.63 13.26
C ARG A 630 -2.28 -4.70 12.13
N THR A 631 -2.34 -5.26 10.93
CA THR A 631 -3.06 -4.71 9.77
C THR A 631 -3.46 -5.87 8.85
N SER A 632 -4.20 -5.60 7.78
CA SER A 632 -4.52 -6.58 6.75
C SER A 632 -4.72 -5.94 5.38
N LEU A 633 -4.60 -6.75 4.33
CA LEU A 633 -4.94 -6.32 2.97
C LEU A 633 -6.38 -5.77 2.92
N SER A 634 -7.33 -6.45 3.55
CA SER A 634 -8.73 -6.01 3.62
C SER A 634 -8.91 -4.61 4.22
N ALA A 635 -8.15 -4.29 5.28
CA ALA A 635 -8.26 -2.99 5.93
C ALA A 635 -7.76 -1.85 5.03
N VAL A 636 -6.62 -2.03 4.36
CA VAL A 636 -6.09 -1.02 3.41
C VAL A 636 -6.87 -0.97 2.11
N THR A 637 -7.52 -2.07 1.69
CA THR A 637 -8.46 -2.07 0.56
C THR A 637 -9.68 -1.22 0.85
N ASN A 638 -10.20 -1.22 2.08
CA ASN A 638 -11.33 -0.36 2.45
C ASN A 638 -10.94 1.12 2.44
N LEU A 639 -9.70 1.46 2.82
CA LEU A 639 -9.18 2.81 2.64
C LEU A 639 -9.07 3.18 1.16
N LEU A 640 -8.55 2.29 0.31
CA LEU A 640 -8.50 2.52 -1.13
C LEU A 640 -9.89 2.70 -1.74
N GLN A 641 -10.89 1.97 -1.26
CA GLN A 641 -12.27 2.09 -1.73
C GLN A 641 -13.09 3.12 -0.96
N LEU A 642 -12.48 4.01 -0.16
CA LEU A 642 -13.20 4.96 0.70
C LEU A 642 -14.31 5.78 -0.01
N PRO A 643 -14.18 6.21 -1.29
CA PRO A 643 -15.27 6.86 -2.00
C PRO A 643 -16.50 5.97 -2.26
N TYR A 644 -16.41 4.65 -2.04
CA TYR A 644 -17.44 3.68 -2.44
C TYR A 644 -17.82 2.70 -1.31
N ALA A 645 -16.88 2.37 -0.42
CA ALA A 645 -17.00 1.32 0.60
C ALA A 645 -17.77 1.77 1.85
N PHE A 646 -18.98 2.27 1.66
CA PHE A 646 -19.91 2.65 2.73
C PHE A 646 -21.36 2.43 2.33
N ASP A 647 -22.24 2.32 3.33
CA ASP A 647 -23.67 2.15 3.13
C ASP A 647 -24.47 2.89 4.22
N TYR A 648 -25.67 3.36 3.89
CA TYR A 648 -26.60 4.00 4.82
C TYR A 648 -28.02 3.98 4.24
N GLU A 649 -29.03 4.18 5.10
CA GLU A 649 -30.43 4.20 4.66
C GLU A 649 -30.68 5.33 3.65
N GLY A 650 -31.14 4.99 2.45
CA GLY A 650 -31.39 5.96 1.37
C GLY A 650 -30.15 6.34 0.55
N ARG A 651 -29.01 5.64 0.70
CA ARG A 651 -27.87 5.77 -0.22
C ARG A 651 -28.32 5.50 -1.67
N PRO A 652 -27.89 6.32 -2.65
CA PRO A 652 -28.07 5.99 -4.06
C PRO A 652 -27.48 4.62 -4.43
N PRO A 653 -27.90 4.01 -5.57
CA PRO A 653 -27.28 2.78 -6.06
C PRO A 653 -25.76 2.91 -6.21
N PHE A 654 -25.03 1.80 -6.09
CA PHE A 654 -23.58 1.72 -6.38
C PHE A 654 -23.32 1.91 -7.90
N ASN A 655 -23.56 3.11 -8.42
CA ASN A 655 -23.51 3.47 -9.85
C ASN A 655 -22.22 4.22 -10.23
N GLU A 656 -21.13 3.83 -9.60
CA GLU A 656 -19.85 4.50 -9.70
C GLU A 656 -19.18 4.21 -11.07
N PRO A 657 -18.19 5.01 -11.51
CA PRO A 657 -17.51 4.77 -12.77
C PRO A 657 -16.97 3.33 -12.82
N SER A 658 -17.42 2.59 -13.82
CA SER A 658 -17.16 1.16 -13.92
C SER A 658 -17.18 0.70 -15.37
N GLY A 659 -16.54 -0.44 -15.60
CA GLY A 659 -16.42 -1.06 -16.90
C GLY A 659 -15.22 -0.60 -17.71
N ARG A 660 -14.85 -1.44 -18.66
CA ARG A 660 -13.61 -1.39 -19.44
C ARG A 660 -13.38 -0.08 -20.22
N GLY A 661 -14.46 0.53 -20.71
CA GLY A 661 -14.43 1.72 -21.56
C GLY A 661 -14.57 3.04 -20.80
N VAL A 662 -14.58 3.01 -19.46
CA VAL A 662 -14.71 4.22 -18.66
C VAL A 662 -13.46 5.09 -18.81
N LEU A 663 -13.66 6.39 -18.96
CA LEU A 663 -12.58 7.36 -19.20
C LEU A 663 -12.58 8.51 -18.19
N GLY A 664 -13.45 8.47 -17.18
CA GLY A 664 -13.58 9.51 -16.16
C GLY A 664 -14.85 9.38 -15.34
N PHE A 665 -15.13 10.39 -14.52
CA PHE A 665 -16.34 10.47 -13.71
C PHE A 665 -17.53 11.07 -14.47
N ASN A 666 -17.26 12.07 -15.30
CA ASN A 666 -18.24 12.85 -16.07
C ASN A 666 -17.46 13.73 -17.10
N PRO A 667 -18.12 14.43 -18.04
CA PRO A 667 -17.41 15.24 -19.05
C PRO A 667 -16.42 16.30 -18.54
N LEU A 668 -16.53 16.77 -17.30
CA LEU A 668 -15.58 17.74 -16.73
C LEU A 668 -14.43 17.07 -15.97
N ALA A 669 -14.49 15.75 -15.76
CA ALA A 669 -13.45 14.95 -15.12
C ALA A 669 -13.21 13.68 -15.96
N HIS A 670 -12.45 13.79 -17.05
CA HIS A 670 -12.41 12.82 -18.15
C HIS A 670 -11.13 12.87 -19.00
N PHE A 671 -10.78 11.72 -19.60
CA PHE A 671 -9.76 11.61 -20.64
C PHE A 671 -10.26 12.07 -22.01
N TYR A 672 -9.53 12.96 -22.65
CA TYR A 672 -9.82 13.41 -24.01
C TYR A 672 -8.66 13.15 -24.95
N ARG A 673 -8.95 12.62 -26.14
CA ARG A 673 -7.98 12.54 -27.23
C ARG A 673 -7.63 13.94 -27.71
N THR A 674 -6.34 14.19 -27.87
CA THR A 674 -5.80 15.40 -28.48
C THR A 674 -5.28 15.09 -29.88
N GLY A 675 -4.72 16.08 -30.58
CA GLY A 675 -4.16 15.89 -31.92
C GLY A 675 -3.01 14.87 -31.98
N ASP A 676 -2.35 14.58 -30.85
CA ASP A 676 -1.14 13.75 -30.77
C ASP A 676 -1.11 12.79 -29.56
N GLY A 677 -2.16 12.73 -28.75
CA GLY A 677 -2.17 11.94 -27.52
C GLY A 677 -3.44 12.06 -26.71
N TRP A 678 -3.29 12.15 -25.39
CA TRP A 678 -4.37 12.26 -24.43
C TRP A 678 -4.08 13.32 -23.37
N ILE A 679 -5.14 13.90 -22.83
CA ILE A 679 -5.10 14.65 -21.57
C ILE A 679 -6.19 14.13 -20.64
N TYR A 680 -5.95 14.11 -19.33
CA TYR A 680 -7.00 14.03 -18.33
C TYR A 680 -7.34 15.44 -17.86
N LEU A 681 -8.57 15.88 -18.11
CA LEU A 681 -9.12 17.11 -17.55
C LEU A 681 -9.78 16.76 -16.21
N ASP A 682 -9.50 17.51 -15.14
CA ASP A 682 -10.20 17.40 -13.86
C ASP A 682 -10.74 18.77 -13.40
N SER A 683 -12.01 19.00 -13.70
CA SER A 683 -12.72 20.23 -13.44
C SER A 683 -14.14 19.94 -12.95
N ASN A 684 -14.91 20.99 -12.71
CA ASN A 684 -16.27 20.88 -12.22
C ASN A 684 -17.10 22.07 -12.68
N THR A 685 -18.42 22.01 -12.42
CA THR A 685 -19.37 23.03 -12.87
C THR A 685 -19.02 24.44 -12.38
N ALA A 686 -18.40 24.59 -11.20
CA ALA A 686 -18.00 25.91 -10.68
C ALA A 686 -16.80 26.51 -11.42
N GLU A 687 -16.10 25.72 -12.23
CA GLU A 687 -14.93 26.16 -13.02
C GLU A 687 -15.26 26.33 -14.51
N VAL A 688 -16.52 26.16 -14.94
CA VAL A 688 -16.95 26.33 -16.34
C VAL A 688 -16.65 27.74 -16.86
N GLU A 689 -16.79 28.77 -16.02
CA GLU A 689 -16.43 30.15 -16.39
C GLU A 689 -14.92 30.33 -16.61
N LYS A 690 -14.07 29.56 -15.90
CA LYS A 690 -12.62 29.55 -16.14
C LYS A 690 -12.32 28.82 -17.45
N LEU A 691 -12.95 27.67 -17.67
CA LEU A 691 -12.82 26.91 -18.92
C LEU A 691 -13.20 27.77 -20.13
N ALA A 692 -14.26 28.58 -20.03
CA ALA A 692 -14.68 29.48 -21.11
C ALA A 692 -13.67 30.61 -21.43
N ARG A 693 -12.68 30.88 -20.57
CA ARG A 693 -11.60 31.85 -20.85
C ARG A 693 -10.45 31.23 -21.64
N VAL A 694 -10.39 29.91 -21.69
CA VAL A 694 -9.39 29.18 -22.48
C VAL A 694 -9.76 29.31 -23.95
N GLU A 695 -8.86 29.91 -24.74
CA GLU A 695 -9.04 30.06 -26.18
C GLU A 695 -9.29 28.69 -26.85
N GLY A 696 -10.42 28.59 -27.56
CA GLY A 696 -10.96 27.37 -28.15
C GLY A 696 -12.10 26.71 -27.36
N LEU A 697 -12.31 27.09 -26.10
CA LEU A 697 -13.34 26.52 -25.20
C LEU A 697 -14.44 27.54 -24.82
N GLU A 698 -14.53 28.69 -25.50
CA GLU A 698 -15.38 29.82 -25.12
C GLU A 698 -16.87 29.47 -25.06
N ARG A 699 -17.28 28.43 -25.78
CA ARG A 699 -18.69 27.99 -25.88
C ARG A 699 -19.06 26.91 -24.87
N ILE A 700 -18.15 26.47 -23.99
CA ILE A 700 -18.40 25.35 -23.08
C ILE A 700 -19.64 25.52 -22.19
N GLY A 701 -19.93 26.74 -21.73
CA GLY A 701 -21.12 27.04 -20.93
C GLY A 701 -22.42 27.20 -21.72
N LEU A 702 -22.35 27.11 -23.06
CA LEU A 702 -23.49 27.35 -23.97
C LEU A 702 -23.92 26.09 -24.72
N VAL A 703 -23.18 25.00 -24.60
CA VAL A 703 -23.46 23.72 -25.28
C VAL A 703 -24.24 22.79 -24.37
N GLU A 704 -25.14 22.00 -24.96
CA GLU A 704 -25.89 20.98 -24.22
C GLU A 704 -25.00 19.75 -23.93
N ASP A 705 -24.23 19.29 -24.92
CA ASP A 705 -23.28 18.18 -24.78
C ASP A 705 -21.85 18.69 -24.63
N VAL A 706 -21.47 18.94 -23.38
CA VAL A 706 -20.11 19.36 -23.01
C VAL A 706 -19.07 18.31 -23.42
N GLY A 707 -19.38 17.02 -23.32
CA GLY A 707 -18.44 15.95 -23.61
C GLY A 707 -18.07 15.86 -25.09
N ALA A 708 -19.08 15.93 -25.96
CA ALA A 708 -18.87 15.98 -27.40
C ALA A 708 -18.12 17.25 -27.81
N TYR A 709 -18.48 18.40 -27.23
CA TYR A 709 -17.79 19.66 -27.51
C TYR A 709 -16.30 19.60 -27.11
N LEU A 710 -15.98 19.17 -25.89
CA LEU A 710 -14.60 19.04 -25.42
C LEU A 710 -13.81 18.03 -26.27
N SER A 711 -14.42 16.91 -26.66
CA SER A 711 -13.79 15.93 -27.56
C SER A 711 -13.42 16.56 -28.90
N GLU A 712 -14.33 17.34 -29.50
CA GLU A 712 -14.08 18.03 -30.77
C GLU A 712 -12.99 19.10 -30.63
N GLN A 713 -13.01 19.89 -29.54
CA GLN A 713 -12.02 20.94 -29.36
C GLN A 713 -10.64 20.36 -29.09
N PHE A 714 -10.52 19.43 -28.13
CA PHE A 714 -9.23 18.89 -27.74
C PHE A 714 -8.52 18.17 -28.89
N ALA A 715 -9.26 17.52 -29.80
CA ALA A 715 -8.69 16.90 -30.99
C ALA A 715 -8.00 17.88 -31.97
N LYS A 716 -8.24 19.20 -31.87
CA LYS A 716 -7.71 20.20 -32.82
C LYS A 716 -6.28 20.62 -32.57
N ALA A 717 -5.71 20.32 -31.40
CA ALA A 717 -4.36 20.73 -31.06
C ALA A 717 -3.63 19.66 -30.20
N PRO A 718 -2.29 19.71 -30.14
CA PRO A 718 -1.48 18.82 -29.32
C PRO A 718 -1.81 18.87 -27.82
N ALA A 719 -1.50 17.82 -27.08
CA ALA A 719 -1.72 17.74 -25.64
C ALA A 719 -1.02 18.88 -24.88
N GLY A 720 0.23 19.17 -25.22
CA GLY A 720 1.02 20.26 -24.60
C GLY A 720 0.31 21.61 -24.68
N PHE A 721 -0.24 21.96 -25.86
CA PHE A 721 -0.97 23.20 -26.06
C PHE A 721 -2.16 23.33 -25.11
N TRP A 722 -2.96 22.28 -24.97
CA TRP A 722 -4.11 22.30 -24.06
C TRP A 722 -3.70 22.33 -22.61
N THR A 723 -2.70 21.53 -22.22
CA THR A 723 -2.25 21.52 -20.83
C THR A 723 -1.68 22.87 -20.40
N ASP A 724 -0.95 23.56 -21.26
CA ASP A 724 -0.39 24.89 -20.95
C ASP A 724 -1.50 25.92 -20.76
N LYS A 725 -2.49 25.96 -21.67
CA LYS A 725 -3.61 26.91 -21.57
C LYS A 725 -4.51 26.66 -20.37
N LEU A 726 -4.85 25.40 -20.11
CA LEU A 726 -5.71 25.02 -18.99
C LEU A 726 -5.02 25.31 -17.65
N ARG A 727 -3.72 25.00 -17.52
CA ARG A 727 -2.95 25.31 -16.29
C ARG A 727 -2.79 26.80 -16.06
N ALA A 728 -2.68 27.61 -17.12
CA ALA A 728 -2.63 29.07 -16.99
C ALA A 728 -3.91 29.65 -16.33
N GLU A 729 -5.06 28.99 -16.48
CA GLU A 729 -6.32 29.32 -15.80
C GLU A 729 -6.52 28.56 -14.47
N ASP A 730 -5.47 27.92 -13.93
CA ASP A 730 -5.49 27.12 -12.70
C ASP A 730 -6.46 25.94 -12.74
N ILE A 731 -6.60 25.30 -13.90
CA ILE A 731 -7.42 24.11 -14.11
C ILE A 731 -6.55 22.86 -13.99
N ALA A 732 -7.04 21.85 -13.26
CA ALA A 732 -6.32 20.59 -13.09
C ALA A 732 -6.35 19.81 -14.42
N VAL A 733 -5.15 19.54 -14.95
CA VAL A 733 -4.97 18.78 -16.19
C VAL A 733 -3.59 18.12 -16.23
N ALA A 734 -3.53 16.90 -16.76
CA ALA A 734 -2.29 16.16 -16.97
C ALA A 734 -2.30 15.33 -18.25
N VAL A 735 -1.12 15.15 -18.84
CA VAL A 735 -0.89 14.09 -19.82
C VAL A 735 -0.69 12.79 -19.04
N PRO A 736 -1.30 11.65 -19.46
CA PRO A 736 -0.99 10.35 -18.86
C PRO A 736 0.43 9.92 -19.27
N GLU A 737 1.35 9.96 -18.32
CA GLU A 737 2.74 9.55 -18.46
C GLU A 737 2.88 8.04 -18.25
N SER A 738 3.93 7.42 -18.81
CA SER A 738 4.29 6.04 -18.48
C SER A 738 5.43 5.97 -17.46
N ILE A 739 5.46 4.90 -16.67
CA ILE A 739 6.55 4.62 -15.72
C ILE A 739 7.88 4.48 -16.47
N GLU A 740 7.87 3.94 -17.69
CA GLU A 740 9.06 3.89 -18.55
C GLU A 740 9.60 5.30 -18.84
N HIS A 741 8.74 6.23 -19.23
CA HIS A 741 9.14 7.62 -19.46
C HIS A 741 9.68 8.27 -18.18
N LEU A 742 8.99 8.08 -17.05
CA LEU A 742 9.44 8.59 -15.75
C LEU A 742 10.83 8.07 -15.37
N ARG A 743 11.09 6.77 -15.58
CA ARG A 743 12.39 6.16 -15.31
C ARG A 743 13.48 6.74 -16.22
N GLN A 744 13.22 6.91 -17.52
CA GLN A 744 14.17 7.52 -18.45
C GLN A 744 14.59 8.94 -18.04
N GLN A 745 13.65 9.74 -17.51
CA GLN A 745 13.91 11.14 -17.14
C GLN A 745 14.49 11.29 -15.72
N ASN A 746 14.19 10.37 -14.80
CA ASN A 746 14.42 10.58 -13.36
C ASN A 746 15.40 9.59 -12.72
N SER A 747 16.09 8.76 -13.50
CA SER A 747 17.10 7.82 -12.98
C SER A 747 18.47 8.46 -12.76
N ARG A 748 19.17 8.02 -11.72
CA ARG A 748 20.59 8.33 -11.46
C ARG A 748 21.38 7.07 -11.10
N LEU A 749 22.70 7.12 -11.18
CA LEU A 749 23.54 6.07 -10.61
C LEU A 749 23.48 6.10 -9.08
N SER A 750 23.59 4.94 -8.45
CA SER A 750 23.72 4.85 -6.99
C SER A 750 24.91 5.69 -6.49
N ASP A 751 24.62 6.65 -5.62
CA ASP A 751 25.55 7.64 -5.11
C ASP A 751 25.50 7.77 -3.57
N GLY A 752 24.80 6.85 -2.90
CA GLY A 752 24.60 6.88 -1.45
C GLY A 752 23.57 7.91 -0.97
N THR A 753 22.74 8.48 -1.87
CA THR A 753 21.65 9.40 -1.53
C THR A 753 20.27 8.78 -1.75
N THR A 754 19.23 9.35 -1.13
CA THR A 754 17.85 8.85 -1.20
C THR A 754 17.02 9.43 -2.35
N GLY A 755 17.50 10.48 -3.04
CA GLY A 755 16.77 11.09 -4.15
C GLY A 755 15.72 12.14 -3.73
N ILE A 756 15.58 12.45 -2.44
CA ILE A 756 14.58 13.41 -1.93
C ILE A 756 14.81 14.85 -2.45
N GLU A 757 15.99 15.15 -2.95
CA GLU A 757 16.35 16.43 -3.56
C GLU A 757 15.88 16.58 -5.01
N ARG A 758 15.33 15.51 -5.62
CA ARG A 758 15.02 15.45 -7.07
C ARG A 758 13.57 15.73 -7.44
N GLY A 759 12.76 16.28 -6.54
CA GLY A 759 11.33 16.52 -6.79
C GLY A 759 10.47 15.27 -6.61
N SER A 760 9.40 15.13 -7.38
CA SER A 760 8.39 14.08 -7.12
C SER A 760 8.75 12.68 -7.61
N PHE A 761 9.82 12.52 -8.40
CA PHE A 761 10.22 11.27 -9.04
C PHE A 761 11.72 11.01 -8.85
N ALA A 762 12.08 9.82 -8.34
CA ALA A 762 13.48 9.45 -8.15
C ALA A 762 13.69 7.93 -8.32
N PHE A 763 14.64 7.57 -9.19
CA PHE A 763 15.06 6.18 -9.40
C PHE A 763 16.58 6.06 -9.25
N THR A 764 17.01 4.91 -8.73
CA THR A 764 18.43 4.55 -8.61
C THR A 764 18.78 3.39 -9.53
N ILE A 765 19.88 3.54 -10.25
CA ILE A 765 20.52 2.54 -11.11
C ILE A 765 21.70 1.95 -10.34
N PHE A 766 21.65 0.64 -10.13
CA PHE A 766 22.75 -0.19 -9.64
C PHE A 766 23.38 -0.90 -10.85
N PRO A 767 24.50 -0.39 -11.41
CA PRO A 767 25.17 -1.04 -12.53
C PRO A 767 25.75 -2.41 -12.15
N ASP A 768 26.22 -2.52 -10.91
CA ASP A 768 26.90 -3.71 -10.38
C ASP A 768 26.06 -4.35 -9.26
N HIS A 769 24.77 -4.58 -9.50
CA HIS A 769 23.92 -5.25 -8.50
C HIS A 769 24.48 -6.66 -8.22
N PRO A 770 24.45 -7.17 -6.97
CA PRO A 770 25.00 -8.49 -6.64
C PRO A 770 24.40 -9.67 -7.40
N CYS A 771 23.29 -9.47 -8.12
CA CYS A 771 22.69 -10.49 -8.99
C CYS A 771 23.42 -10.66 -10.33
N GLY A 772 24.38 -9.79 -10.66
CA GLY A 772 25.11 -9.81 -11.94
C GLY A 772 24.43 -9.04 -13.08
N HIS A 773 23.30 -8.37 -12.80
CA HIS A 773 22.59 -7.55 -13.78
C HIS A 773 22.58 -6.08 -13.35
N ARG A 774 22.41 -5.18 -14.32
CA ARG A 774 22.05 -3.79 -14.00
C ARG A 774 20.60 -3.74 -13.55
N VAL A 775 20.35 -3.08 -12.43
CA VAL A 775 19.04 -2.98 -11.80
C VAL A 775 18.67 -1.51 -11.62
N THR A 776 17.51 -1.09 -12.13
CA THR A 776 16.95 0.24 -11.90
C THR A 776 15.70 0.12 -11.04
N GLN A 777 15.63 0.85 -9.92
CA GLN A 777 14.55 0.76 -8.94
C GLN A 777 14.08 2.14 -8.51
N ILE A 778 12.81 2.23 -8.12
CA ILE A 778 12.29 3.43 -7.47
C ILE A 778 12.97 3.61 -6.12
N ASP A 779 13.30 4.84 -5.74
CA ASP A 779 13.84 5.10 -4.41
C ASP A 779 12.78 4.95 -3.32
N HIS A 780 13.26 4.81 -2.09
CA HIS A 780 12.45 5.04 -0.90
C HIS A 780 12.59 6.54 -0.50
N TYR A 781 11.80 7.43 -1.13
CA TYR A 781 11.89 8.90 -0.99
C TYR A 781 10.56 9.66 -0.69
N ALA A 782 9.44 8.96 -0.51
CA ALA A 782 8.12 9.56 -0.28
C ALA A 782 8.02 10.29 1.06
N ILE A 783 8.64 9.78 2.13
CA ILE A 783 8.69 10.44 3.44
C ILE A 783 9.96 11.30 3.51
N ARG A 784 9.78 12.62 3.70
CA ARG A 784 10.84 13.63 3.64
C ARG A 784 10.92 14.43 4.95
N PRO A 785 11.54 13.86 5.99
CA PRO A 785 11.84 14.60 7.21
C PRO A 785 12.91 15.68 6.98
N THR A 786 12.90 16.72 7.81
CA THR A 786 13.97 17.75 7.79
C THR A 786 15.09 17.48 8.77
N GLU A 787 14.84 16.69 9.83
CA GLU A 787 15.82 16.44 10.88
C GLU A 787 16.25 14.99 10.97
N ALA A 788 15.32 14.05 10.81
CA ALA A 788 15.67 12.64 10.68
C ALA A 788 16.33 12.33 9.32
N SER A 789 17.26 11.39 9.32
CA SER A 789 17.83 10.86 8.07
C SER A 789 16.98 9.70 7.54
N ILE A 790 16.86 9.61 6.22
CA ILE A 790 16.40 8.39 5.52
C ILE A 790 17.62 7.68 4.94
N ARG A 791 17.72 6.36 5.12
CA ARG A 791 18.81 5.56 4.57
C ARG A 791 18.61 5.37 3.06
N PRO A 792 19.66 5.56 2.23
CA PRO A 792 19.61 5.20 0.81
C PRO A 792 19.39 3.69 0.64
N LEU A 793 18.96 3.29 -0.54
CA LEU A 793 18.83 1.88 -0.89
C LEU A 793 20.21 1.21 -0.93
N LYS A 794 20.39 0.15 -0.14
CA LYS A 794 21.43 -0.86 -0.37
C LYS A 794 20.83 -2.00 -1.22
N PRO A 795 21.54 -2.47 -2.25
CA PRO A 795 21.14 -3.63 -3.05
C PRO A 795 20.70 -4.80 -2.17
N THR A 796 19.71 -5.55 -2.64
CA THR A 796 19.23 -6.73 -1.93
C THR A 796 20.35 -7.77 -1.86
N GLU A 797 20.52 -8.40 -0.70
CA GLU A 797 21.43 -9.53 -0.55
C GLU A 797 20.85 -10.77 -1.25
N ARG A 798 21.74 -11.60 -1.78
CA ARG A 798 21.37 -12.96 -2.15
C ARG A 798 20.82 -13.68 -0.92
N THR A 799 19.76 -14.49 -1.08
CA THR A 799 19.21 -15.25 0.04
C THR A 799 20.30 -16.09 0.72
N GLY A 800 20.40 -16.01 2.05
CA GLY A 800 21.41 -16.72 2.85
C GLY A 800 22.81 -16.13 2.82
N HIS A 801 23.03 -14.98 2.17
CA HIS A 801 24.35 -14.33 2.07
C HIS A 801 25.00 -14.09 3.44
N SER A 802 24.20 -13.60 4.40
CA SER A 802 24.64 -13.25 5.74
C SER A 802 24.47 -14.38 6.77
N THR A 803 24.13 -15.61 6.37
CA THR A 803 23.85 -16.71 7.32
C THR A 803 25.00 -16.93 8.31
N ARG A 804 26.26 -16.99 7.83
CA ARG A 804 27.42 -17.23 8.70
C ARG A 804 27.59 -16.13 9.74
N GLU A 805 27.50 -14.88 9.31
CA GLU A 805 27.66 -13.73 10.20
C GLU A 805 26.52 -13.64 11.22
N ILE A 806 25.27 -13.87 10.79
CA ILE A 806 24.11 -13.84 11.68
C ILE A 806 24.19 -14.96 12.73
N LEU A 807 24.66 -16.16 12.35
CA LEU A 807 24.89 -17.23 13.32
C LEU A 807 26.02 -16.91 14.29
N ALA A 808 27.10 -16.27 13.82
CA ALA A 808 28.17 -15.79 14.69
C ALA A 808 27.67 -14.71 15.67
N ASP A 809 26.86 -13.77 15.20
CA ASP A 809 26.21 -12.75 16.03
C ASP A 809 25.27 -13.39 17.08
N ALA A 810 24.65 -14.53 16.75
CA ALA A 810 23.86 -15.36 17.67
C ALA A 810 24.71 -16.26 18.59
N GLY A 811 26.04 -16.13 18.57
CA GLY A 811 26.97 -16.79 19.50
C GLY A 811 27.36 -18.21 19.13
N TYR A 812 27.23 -18.63 17.87
CA TYR A 812 27.76 -19.90 17.39
C TYR A 812 29.22 -19.78 16.94
N GLY A 813 30.04 -20.78 17.28
CA GLY A 813 31.42 -20.87 16.82
C GLY A 813 31.52 -21.33 15.36
N GLU A 814 32.65 -21.04 14.70
CA GLU A 814 32.87 -21.37 13.28
C GLU A 814 32.65 -22.85 12.95
N ALA A 815 33.11 -23.76 13.83
CA ALA A 815 32.94 -25.21 13.65
C ALA A 815 31.47 -25.66 13.81
N GLU A 816 30.70 -25.00 14.69
CA GLU A 816 29.26 -25.28 14.84
C GLU A 816 28.50 -24.83 13.60
N ILE A 817 28.81 -23.63 13.10
CA ILE A 817 28.22 -23.06 11.88
C ILE A 817 28.49 -23.98 10.69
N GLU A 818 29.72 -24.45 10.51
CA GLU A 818 30.04 -25.37 9.41
C GLU A 818 29.26 -26.69 9.53
N SER A 819 29.20 -27.27 10.73
CA SER A 819 28.42 -28.48 10.97
C SER A 819 26.92 -28.29 10.71
N MET A 820 26.36 -27.12 11.03
CA MET A 820 24.96 -26.79 10.75
C MET A 820 24.69 -26.69 9.25
N ILE A 821 25.63 -26.11 8.49
CA ILE A 821 25.53 -26.00 7.04
C ILE A 821 25.60 -27.38 6.38
N GLU A 822 26.59 -28.20 6.77
CA GLU A 822 26.75 -29.58 6.26
C GLU A 822 25.51 -30.46 6.52
N ARG A 823 24.83 -30.25 7.65
CA ARG A 823 23.62 -30.99 8.05
C ARG A 823 22.32 -30.38 7.50
N GLY A 824 22.38 -29.28 6.75
CA GLY A 824 21.20 -28.59 6.22
C GLY A 824 20.31 -27.95 7.30
N ILE A 825 20.88 -27.63 8.47
CA ILE A 825 20.22 -26.85 9.51
C ILE A 825 20.32 -25.36 9.18
N ALA A 826 21.44 -24.94 8.59
CA ALA A 826 21.64 -23.62 8.03
C ALA A 826 21.98 -23.72 6.52
N GLY A 827 21.80 -22.63 5.78
CA GLY A 827 22.06 -22.61 4.32
C GLY A 827 22.76 -21.32 3.86
N LEU A 828 23.50 -21.41 2.76
CA LEU A 828 24.22 -20.26 2.16
C LEU A 828 23.55 -19.73 0.88
N GLY A 829 22.43 -20.33 0.49
CA GLY A 829 21.64 -19.96 -0.67
C GLY A 829 20.63 -21.05 -1.03
N TRP A 830 19.56 -20.68 -1.74
CA TRP A 830 18.58 -21.63 -2.28
C TRP A 830 18.99 -22.29 -3.59
N GLY A 831 19.99 -21.74 -4.27
CA GLY A 831 20.55 -22.31 -5.50
C GLY A 831 22.02 -21.93 -5.63
N ARG A 832 22.60 -22.07 -6.82
CA ARG A 832 23.98 -21.62 -7.11
C ARG A 832 24.07 -20.22 -7.73
N GLU A 833 23.00 -19.79 -8.42
CA GLU A 833 22.83 -18.45 -8.98
C GLU A 833 22.04 -17.54 -8.02
N TYR A 834 22.30 -16.23 -8.04
CA TYR A 834 21.44 -15.28 -7.32
C TYR A 834 20.07 -15.32 -7.96
N LEU A 835 20.01 -14.99 -9.25
CA LEU A 835 18.81 -14.95 -10.08
C LEU A 835 18.91 -16.13 -11.05
N PRO A 836 18.34 -17.31 -10.70
CA PRO A 836 18.42 -18.51 -11.54
C PRO A 836 18.02 -18.22 -12.98
N SER A 837 18.79 -18.76 -13.93
CA SER A 837 18.56 -18.60 -15.37
C SER A 837 17.48 -19.52 -15.95
#